data_AF-A0A2U0AGL2-F1
#
_entry.id   AF-A0A2U0AGL2-F1
#
_cell.length_a   1.000
_cell.length_b   1.000
_cell.length_c   1.000
_cell.angle_alpha   90.00
_cell.angle_beta   90.00
_cell.angle_gamma   90.00
#
_symmetry.space_group_name_H-M   'P 1'
#
loop_
_entity.id
_entity.type
_entity.pdbx_description
1 polymer ?
#
loop_
_entity_poly.entity_id
_entity_poly.type
_entity_poly.pdbx_seq_one_letter_code
_entity_poly.pdbx_strand_id
1 'polypeptide(L)'
;MTTRPLTPELLHRHCDPEQFSFDSTDEVEDLVGFIGQERAAEALRFGLGVTHKGYNLYALGPAGAGKFAMVRGYLEDLAAERPIPSDWCYVNNFSDARKPQAIALPAGKGVILMQDMEQLVTDLQEAIPLVFESDEYHTRRQALEEHFEERQEHAMAAMQKKAEKKHIALINTPTGFTLGPKKDDKILGPDQFEKLSEAQQAAIEKDVKELQEELRKTLHAIPQWQKEAREEIGKLNREMTASAVHHLIDALREKYRQIPAVITYLDRVEEDIVSNYQQFLPRDERKPTLLGIPLGQHEEGPPWHYRYRVNLLLAHEANGGAPIVYEDLPGYNNLVGRIEHRAHLGALETDFTMIRPGALHRANGGYLILDALKLLMQPFAWETLKRVLQSGEIRIESLAQITSLISTQSLEPEPIPLEVKVVLLGERHIYYLLQALDPEFDELFKVAVDFDDELQRDSHNEKNYGQLIASLARHHELRPLDRFAVARVIDHCMRLADDSERISSHMRSLVDLIQQANYWAGEQDKSRITSDDVEKAVEAQIHRADRIQQQLQQEVIRGTLMIATAGEVVGQINGLSVMLLGGQRFGHPTRITARARLGKGQVVDIEREVELGGPIHSKGVYILCGFISGRYAPDYPLSLSASLVFEQSYGEVEGDSASSAELYALLSALSGLAIKQQFAVTGSVNQLGEVQAIGGVNEKIEGYFDICKARGLSGDQGVLIPSANIKHLMLREDVVEAVKAGQFAVYPVSTVDEGIALLTGIAAGERDDNGLFPENSVNGLVEASLIRFSERMQSLDEAAIPAKGEDQ
;
A
#
# COMPACT_ATOMS: atom_id res chain seq x y z
N MET A 1 36.78 32.96 -30.42
CA MET A 1 35.77 33.83 -29.79
C MET A 1 36.11 33.96 -28.30
N THR A 2 35.96 35.13 -27.67
CA THR A 2 36.21 35.28 -26.22
C THR A 2 34.94 35.00 -25.44
N THR A 3 34.92 33.94 -24.65
CA THR A 3 33.84 33.60 -23.72
C THR A 3 33.64 34.72 -22.69
N ARG A 4 32.41 35.21 -22.55
CA ARG A 4 32.06 36.28 -21.60
C ARG A 4 31.41 35.69 -20.34
N PRO A 5 31.61 36.30 -19.16
CA PRO A 5 30.91 35.86 -17.95
C PRO A 5 29.40 36.12 -18.06
N LEU A 6 28.60 35.30 -17.37
CA LEU A 6 27.15 35.47 -17.26
C LEU A 6 26.81 36.76 -16.51
N THR A 7 25.69 37.38 -16.89
CA THR A 7 25.13 38.52 -16.15
C THR A 7 24.41 38.02 -14.88
N PRO A 8 24.33 38.83 -13.81
CA PRO A 8 23.70 38.43 -12.56
C PRO A 8 22.26 37.91 -12.73
N GLU A 9 21.50 38.47 -13.68
CA GLU A 9 20.11 38.08 -13.95
C GLU A 9 19.97 36.65 -14.51
N LEU A 10 21.05 36.09 -15.07
CA LEU A 10 21.09 34.71 -15.57
C LEU A 10 21.54 33.71 -14.49
N LEU A 11 22.02 34.18 -13.34
CA LEU A 11 22.52 33.32 -12.25
C LEU A 11 21.42 32.91 -11.27
N HIS A 12 20.39 33.74 -11.15
CA HIS A 12 19.24 33.49 -10.32
C HIS A 12 18.03 34.25 -10.89
N ARG A 13 16.97 33.52 -11.23
CA ARG A 13 15.78 34.12 -11.86
C ARG A 13 14.63 34.22 -10.87
N HIS A 14 14.60 35.31 -10.11
CA HIS A 14 13.57 35.58 -9.10
C HIS A 14 12.12 35.52 -9.64
N CYS A 15 11.22 35.09 -8.77
CA CYS A 15 9.78 35.27 -8.87
C CYS A 15 9.45 36.73 -8.57
N ASP A 16 8.78 37.41 -9.50
CA ASP A 16 8.38 38.79 -9.32
C ASP A 16 7.22 38.89 -8.32
N PRO A 17 7.37 39.53 -7.14
CA PRO A 17 6.29 39.68 -6.18
C PRO A 17 5.17 40.63 -6.66
N GLU A 18 5.44 41.50 -7.64
CA GLU A 18 4.44 42.44 -8.19
C GLU A 18 3.39 41.74 -9.05
N GLN A 19 3.62 40.49 -9.46
CA GLN A 19 2.65 39.73 -10.24
C GLN A 19 1.42 39.28 -9.43
N PHE A 20 1.54 39.25 -8.09
CA PHE A 20 0.48 38.85 -7.18
C PHE A 20 -0.42 40.06 -6.88
N SER A 21 -1.73 39.88 -7.07
CA SER A 21 -2.73 40.93 -6.86
C SER A 21 -3.18 41.09 -5.41
N PHE A 22 -2.49 40.47 -4.47
CA PHE A 22 -2.80 40.45 -3.04
C PHE A 22 -1.59 40.90 -2.22
N ASP A 23 -1.83 41.47 -1.04
CA ASP A 23 -0.76 41.81 -0.10
C ASP A 23 -0.44 40.64 0.83
N SER A 24 -1.44 39.80 1.12
CA SER A 24 -1.26 38.62 1.95
C SER A 24 -2.21 37.47 1.59
N THR A 25 -1.82 36.25 1.94
CA THR A 25 -2.55 35.03 1.56
C THR A 25 -3.92 34.88 2.24
N ASP A 26 -4.24 35.69 3.24
CA ASP A 26 -5.58 35.80 3.82
C ASP A 26 -6.61 36.40 2.84
N GLU A 27 -6.15 37.16 1.85
CA GLU A 27 -6.96 37.76 0.78
C GLU A 27 -7.21 36.79 -0.40
N VAL A 28 -6.60 35.61 -0.38
CA VAL A 28 -6.56 34.67 -1.52
C VAL A 28 -7.52 33.51 -1.28
N GLU A 29 -8.43 33.25 -2.23
CA GLU A 29 -9.33 32.09 -2.18
C GLU A 29 -8.57 30.76 -2.19
N ASP A 30 -9.21 29.69 -1.68
CA ASP A 30 -8.63 28.34 -1.75
C ASP A 30 -8.49 27.88 -3.20
N LEU A 31 -7.41 27.16 -3.47
CA LEU A 31 -7.19 26.53 -4.75
C LEU A 31 -8.25 25.45 -4.97
N VAL A 32 -8.97 25.56 -6.09
CA VAL A 32 -9.90 24.52 -6.55
C VAL A 32 -9.14 23.57 -7.47
N GLY A 33 -8.91 22.34 -7.03
CA GLY A 33 -8.20 21.30 -7.78
C GLY A 33 -6.70 21.22 -7.46
N PHE A 34 -5.91 20.67 -8.39
CA PHE A 34 -4.47 20.42 -8.22
C PHE A 34 -3.69 21.10 -9.34
N ILE A 35 -2.56 21.72 -8.99
CA ILE A 35 -1.74 22.51 -9.93
C ILE A 35 -0.78 21.59 -10.68
N GLY A 36 -0.76 21.72 -12.01
CA GLY A 36 0.13 21.01 -12.94
C GLY A 36 0.18 19.51 -12.73
N GLN A 37 -0.99 18.95 -12.43
CA GLN A 37 -1.24 17.52 -12.35
C GLN A 37 -2.34 17.15 -13.37
N GLU A 38 -2.39 17.82 -14.53
CA GLU A 38 -3.45 17.62 -15.52
C GLU A 38 -3.48 16.17 -16.02
N ARG A 39 -2.31 15.58 -16.30
CA ARG A 39 -2.20 14.18 -16.72
C ARG A 39 -2.75 13.24 -15.64
N ALA A 40 -2.36 13.44 -14.38
CA ALA A 40 -2.84 12.64 -13.27
C ALA A 40 -4.36 12.81 -13.07
N ALA A 41 -4.87 14.04 -13.15
CA ALA A 41 -6.29 14.33 -13.03
C ALA A 41 -7.12 13.69 -14.17
N GLU A 42 -6.64 13.74 -15.40
CA GLU A 42 -7.28 13.07 -16.55
C GLU A 42 -7.28 11.55 -16.39
N ALA A 43 -6.16 10.96 -15.97
CA ALA A 43 -6.06 9.53 -15.70
C ALA A 43 -6.98 9.08 -14.56
N LEU A 44 -7.07 9.86 -13.47
CA LEU A 44 -8.01 9.63 -12.38
C LEU A 44 -9.46 9.67 -12.89
N ARG A 45 -9.84 10.74 -13.61
CA ARG A 45 -11.19 10.88 -14.19
C ARG A 45 -11.55 9.69 -15.07
N PHE A 46 -10.62 9.29 -15.95
CA PHE A 46 -10.80 8.13 -16.82
C PHE A 46 -10.96 6.83 -16.02
N GLY A 47 -10.00 6.50 -15.15
CA GLY A 47 -9.99 5.22 -14.44
C GLY A 47 -11.14 5.08 -13.44
N LEU A 48 -11.58 6.17 -12.82
CA LEU A 48 -12.72 6.20 -11.90
C LEU A 48 -14.06 6.18 -12.64
N GLY A 49 -14.13 6.73 -13.86
CA GLY A 49 -15.32 6.72 -14.71
C GLY A 49 -15.60 5.38 -15.39
N VAL A 50 -14.58 4.55 -15.64
CA VAL A 50 -14.77 3.23 -16.27
C VAL A 50 -15.26 2.21 -15.24
N THR A 51 -16.42 1.58 -15.46
CA THR A 51 -17.00 0.57 -14.55
C THR A 51 -16.57 -0.87 -14.84
N HIS A 52 -15.84 -1.11 -15.93
CA HIS A 52 -15.36 -2.46 -16.28
C HIS A 52 -14.29 -2.99 -15.32
N LYS A 53 -14.25 -4.31 -15.14
CA LYS A 53 -13.23 -5.02 -14.34
C LYS A 53 -11.81 -4.76 -14.87
N GLY A 54 -10.85 -4.68 -13.94
CA GLY A 54 -9.43 -4.47 -14.24
C GLY A 54 -9.01 -3.02 -14.45
N TYR A 55 -9.94 -2.07 -14.39
CA TYR A 55 -9.62 -0.62 -14.44
C TYR A 55 -9.37 -0.05 -13.03
N ASN A 56 -8.63 -0.78 -12.19
CA ASN A 56 -8.10 -0.21 -10.96
C ASN A 56 -6.93 0.72 -11.29
N LEU A 57 -6.61 1.61 -10.36
CA LEU A 57 -5.66 2.68 -10.58
C LEU A 57 -4.40 2.47 -9.75
N TYR A 58 -3.27 2.84 -10.32
CA TYR A 58 -2.01 2.99 -9.59
C TYR A 58 -1.54 4.44 -9.71
N ALA A 59 -1.57 5.17 -8.60
CA ALA A 59 -1.03 6.52 -8.46
C ALA A 59 0.48 6.46 -8.18
N LEU A 60 1.27 6.73 -9.23
CA LEU A 60 2.72 6.71 -9.22
C LEU A 60 3.30 8.13 -9.17
N GLY A 61 4.33 8.29 -8.36
CA GLY A 61 5.06 9.55 -8.18
C GLY A 61 5.91 9.52 -6.90
N PRO A 62 6.72 10.53 -6.62
CA PRO A 62 7.56 10.55 -5.43
C PRO A 62 6.73 10.56 -4.14
N ALA A 63 7.33 10.08 -3.04
CA ALA A 63 6.76 10.27 -1.72
C ALA A 63 6.63 11.77 -1.43
N GLY A 64 5.53 12.21 -0.82
CA GLY A 64 5.34 13.64 -0.52
C GLY A 64 4.77 14.50 -1.66
N ALA A 65 4.46 13.95 -2.84
CA ALA A 65 3.79 14.66 -3.93
C ALA A 65 2.27 14.95 -3.69
N GLY A 66 1.74 14.69 -2.50
CA GLY A 66 0.31 14.91 -2.21
C GLY A 66 -0.66 13.89 -2.84
N LYS A 67 -0.17 12.77 -3.39
CA LYS A 67 -0.98 11.73 -4.07
C LYS A 67 -2.25 11.32 -3.32
N PHE A 68 -2.13 11.05 -2.01
CA PHE A 68 -3.26 10.64 -1.18
C PHE A 68 -4.34 11.71 -1.10
N ALA A 69 -3.95 12.97 -0.85
CA ALA A 69 -4.89 14.09 -0.76
C ALA A 69 -5.61 14.29 -2.11
N MET A 70 -4.89 14.18 -3.23
CA MET A 70 -5.48 14.29 -4.57
C MET A 70 -6.45 13.19 -4.91
N VAL A 71 -6.03 11.94 -4.73
CA VAL A 71 -6.90 10.79 -4.95
C VAL A 71 -8.13 10.88 -4.07
N ARG A 72 -7.96 11.18 -2.77
CA ARG A 72 -9.05 11.25 -1.81
C ARG A 72 -10.05 12.35 -2.15
N GLY A 73 -9.60 13.57 -2.42
CA GLY A 73 -10.50 14.68 -2.79
C GLY A 73 -11.33 14.36 -4.02
N TYR A 74 -10.72 13.78 -5.06
CA TYR A 74 -11.44 13.37 -6.27
C TYR A 74 -12.46 12.25 -6.02
N LEU A 75 -12.13 11.33 -5.10
CA LEU A 75 -13.04 10.27 -4.70
C LEU A 75 -14.21 10.79 -3.87
N GLU A 76 -13.99 11.79 -3.01
CA GLU A 76 -15.05 12.41 -2.17
C GLU A 76 -16.12 13.07 -3.05
N ASP A 77 -15.72 13.80 -4.10
CA ASP A 77 -16.63 14.41 -5.07
C ASP A 77 -17.48 13.34 -5.80
N LEU A 78 -16.85 12.26 -6.28
CA LEU A 78 -17.54 11.20 -7.02
C LEU A 78 -18.40 10.30 -6.13
N ALA A 79 -17.96 10.06 -4.89
CA ALA A 79 -18.67 9.22 -3.94
C ALA A 79 -20.02 9.81 -3.54
N ALA A 80 -20.13 11.13 -3.49
CA ALA A 80 -21.37 11.84 -3.19
C ALA A 80 -22.47 11.64 -4.25
N GLU A 81 -22.10 11.38 -5.50
CA GLU A 81 -23.04 11.19 -6.62
C GLU A 81 -23.44 9.71 -6.83
N ARG A 82 -22.79 8.77 -6.15
CA ARG A 82 -23.05 7.33 -6.30
C ARG A 82 -24.19 6.82 -5.42
N PRO A 83 -24.89 5.76 -5.86
CA PRO A 83 -25.93 5.14 -5.04
C PRO A 83 -25.33 4.54 -3.77
N ILE A 84 -26.11 4.60 -2.69
CA ILE A 84 -25.71 4.04 -1.39
C ILE A 84 -25.66 2.51 -1.52
N PRO A 85 -24.55 1.86 -1.10
CA PRO A 85 -24.46 0.41 -1.14
C PRO A 85 -25.43 -0.30 -0.18
N SER A 86 -25.65 -1.59 -0.41
CA SER A 86 -26.42 -2.45 0.48
C SER A 86 -25.74 -2.63 1.83
N ASP A 87 -26.54 -2.74 2.89
CA ASP A 87 -26.15 -3.34 4.15
C ASP A 87 -25.91 -4.84 3.94
N TRP A 88 -24.97 -5.41 4.69
CA TRP A 88 -24.67 -6.84 4.64
C TRP A 88 -24.75 -7.43 6.04
N CYS A 89 -25.42 -8.58 6.17
CA CYS A 89 -25.43 -9.36 7.39
C CYS A 89 -25.24 -10.85 7.12
N TYR A 90 -24.69 -11.54 8.11
CA TYR A 90 -24.68 -13.00 8.15
C TYR A 90 -25.77 -13.52 9.08
N VAL A 91 -26.49 -14.53 8.63
CA VAL A 91 -27.48 -15.27 9.41
C VAL A 91 -27.09 -16.74 9.52
N ASN A 92 -27.60 -17.41 10.56
CA ASN A 92 -27.37 -18.83 10.72
C ASN A 92 -27.99 -19.64 9.56
N ASN A 93 -27.28 -20.67 9.14
CA ASN A 93 -27.80 -21.68 8.22
C ASN A 93 -28.24 -22.91 9.02
N PHE A 94 -29.56 -23.09 9.16
CA PHE A 94 -30.14 -24.18 9.95
C PHE A 94 -29.85 -25.59 9.41
N SER A 95 -29.46 -25.72 8.13
CA SER A 95 -29.04 -27.00 7.56
C SER A 95 -27.57 -27.33 7.81
N ASP A 96 -26.69 -26.33 7.84
CA ASP A 96 -25.28 -26.48 8.20
C ASP A 96 -24.78 -25.17 8.84
N ALA A 97 -24.74 -25.11 10.18
CA ALA A 97 -24.37 -23.92 10.94
C ALA A 97 -22.93 -23.43 10.64
N ARG A 98 -22.09 -24.27 10.02
CA ARG A 98 -20.74 -23.90 9.60
C ARG A 98 -20.74 -23.03 8.35
N LYS A 99 -21.86 -22.93 7.64
CA LYS A 99 -22.00 -22.15 6.41
C LYS A 99 -23.02 -21.02 6.56
N PRO A 100 -22.72 -19.98 7.37
CA PRO A 100 -23.58 -18.80 7.52
C PRO A 100 -23.95 -18.20 6.16
N GLN A 101 -25.19 -17.75 6.04
CA GLN A 101 -25.72 -17.19 4.80
C GLN A 101 -25.65 -15.67 4.81
N ALA A 102 -25.27 -15.08 3.69
CA ALA A 102 -25.17 -13.63 3.53
C ALA A 102 -26.50 -13.08 3.01
N ILE A 103 -27.01 -12.01 3.64
CA ILE A 103 -28.21 -11.30 3.17
C ILE A 103 -27.83 -9.85 2.85
N ALA A 104 -28.12 -9.43 1.63
CA ALA A 104 -28.05 -8.04 1.20
C ALA A 104 -29.36 -7.32 1.55
N LEU A 105 -29.24 -6.17 2.19
CA LEU A 105 -30.36 -5.34 2.63
C LEU A 105 -30.20 -3.91 2.11
N PRO A 106 -31.29 -3.17 1.81
CA PRO A 106 -31.19 -1.74 1.55
C PRO A 106 -30.53 -1.01 2.72
N ALA A 107 -29.83 0.09 2.44
CA ALA A 107 -29.11 0.88 3.44
C ALA A 107 -29.99 1.22 4.67
N GLY A 108 -29.45 1.00 5.85
CA GLY A 108 -30.11 1.21 7.15
C GLY A 108 -31.09 0.11 7.58
N LYS A 109 -31.49 -0.81 6.68
CA LYS A 109 -32.40 -1.91 7.04
C LYS A 109 -31.70 -3.04 7.80
N GLY A 110 -30.37 -3.15 7.72
CA GLY A 110 -29.59 -4.15 8.46
C GLY A 110 -29.72 -4.01 9.97
N VAL A 111 -29.62 -2.77 10.46
CA VAL A 111 -29.80 -2.45 11.89
C VAL A 111 -31.22 -2.80 12.36
N ILE A 112 -32.23 -2.49 11.53
CA ILE A 112 -33.64 -2.74 11.86
C ILE A 112 -33.90 -4.25 11.92
N LEU A 113 -33.40 -5.04 10.96
CA LEU A 113 -33.59 -6.48 10.97
C LEU A 113 -32.92 -7.14 12.18
N MET A 114 -31.71 -6.69 12.53
CA MET A 114 -31.01 -7.17 13.72
C MET A 114 -31.84 -6.96 14.99
N GLN A 115 -32.38 -5.75 15.18
CA GLN A 115 -33.23 -5.41 16.33
C GLN A 115 -34.55 -6.19 16.33
N ASP A 116 -35.21 -6.31 15.17
CA ASP A 116 -36.46 -7.06 15.04
C ASP A 116 -36.27 -8.54 15.39
N MET A 117 -35.16 -9.15 14.98
CA MET A 117 -34.87 -10.55 15.29
C MET A 117 -34.52 -10.76 16.78
N GLU A 118 -33.84 -9.80 17.42
CA GLU A 118 -33.63 -9.82 18.87
C GLU A 118 -34.95 -9.72 19.64
N GLN A 119 -35.87 -8.86 19.18
CA GLN A 119 -37.21 -8.75 19.76
C GLN A 119 -38.02 -10.03 19.53
N LEU A 120 -38.00 -10.59 18.32
CA LEU A 120 -38.69 -11.85 18.00
C LEU A 120 -38.25 -12.98 18.95
N VAL A 121 -36.95 -13.13 19.20
CA VAL A 121 -36.44 -14.16 20.13
C VAL A 121 -36.99 -13.95 21.54
N THR A 122 -37.09 -12.70 21.99
CA THR A 122 -37.66 -12.33 23.29
C THR A 122 -39.14 -12.68 23.35
N ASP A 123 -39.91 -12.28 22.33
CA ASP A 123 -41.35 -12.55 22.24
C ASP A 123 -41.65 -14.06 22.18
N LEU A 124 -40.82 -14.83 21.49
CA LEU A 124 -40.94 -16.30 21.40
C LEU A 124 -40.66 -17.00 22.73
N GLN A 125 -39.71 -16.50 23.53
CA GLN A 125 -39.40 -17.03 24.86
C GLN A 125 -40.59 -16.87 25.83
N GLU A 126 -41.43 -15.87 25.62
CA GLU A 126 -42.67 -15.68 26.37
C GLU A 126 -43.83 -16.46 25.75
N ALA A 127 -44.07 -16.32 24.45
CA ALA A 127 -45.25 -16.85 23.78
C ALA A 127 -45.31 -18.39 23.75
N ILE A 128 -44.17 -19.06 23.53
CA ILE A 128 -44.17 -20.53 23.38
C ILE A 128 -44.60 -21.22 24.70
N PRO A 129 -43.98 -20.95 25.87
CA PRO A 129 -44.43 -21.53 27.14
C PRO A 129 -45.91 -21.30 27.44
N LEU A 130 -46.44 -20.09 27.21
CA LEU A 130 -47.84 -19.75 27.47
C LEU A 130 -48.82 -20.65 26.70
N VAL A 131 -48.47 -21.08 25.48
CA VAL A 131 -49.34 -21.96 24.70
C VAL A 131 -49.43 -23.37 25.28
N PHE A 132 -48.35 -23.86 25.92
CA PHE A 132 -48.36 -25.15 26.62
C PHE A 132 -49.08 -25.10 27.97
N GLU A 133 -49.38 -23.90 28.48
CA GLU A 133 -50.20 -23.67 29.67
C GLU A 133 -51.67 -23.38 29.33
N SER A 134 -52.03 -23.33 28.04
CA SER A 134 -53.38 -22.99 27.60
C SER A 134 -54.40 -24.10 27.84
N ASP A 135 -55.64 -23.72 28.16
CA ASP A 135 -56.77 -24.66 28.32
C ASP A 135 -57.01 -25.50 27.06
N GLU A 136 -56.78 -24.92 25.88
CA GLU A 136 -56.89 -25.63 24.60
C GLU A 136 -55.86 -26.76 24.50
N TYR A 137 -54.59 -26.49 24.84
CA TYR A 137 -53.55 -27.51 24.85
C TYR A 137 -53.88 -28.64 25.83
N HIS A 138 -54.25 -28.29 27.06
CA HIS A 138 -54.59 -29.27 28.09
C HIS A 138 -55.78 -30.15 27.68
N THR A 139 -56.84 -29.54 27.12
CA THR A 139 -58.04 -30.28 26.68
C THR A 139 -57.73 -31.23 25.53
N ARG A 140 -57.00 -30.77 24.49
CA ARG A 140 -56.67 -31.61 23.33
C ARG A 140 -55.67 -32.71 23.70
N ARG A 141 -54.72 -32.43 24.59
CA ARG A 141 -53.79 -33.43 25.11
C ARG A 141 -54.51 -34.48 25.95
N GLN A 142 -55.39 -34.07 26.86
CA GLN A 142 -56.17 -34.99 27.68
C GLN A 142 -57.08 -35.87 26.80
N ALA A 143 -57.73 -35.31 25.78
CA ALA A 143 -58.55 -36.09 24.85
C ALA A 143 -57.73 -37.16 24.08
N LEU A 144 -56.47 -36.85 23.72
CA LEU A 144 -55.56 -37.83 23.13
C LEU A 144 -55.19 -38.91 24.15
N GLU A 145 -54.78 -38.52 25.37
CA GLU A 145 -54.43 -39.46 26.44
C GLU A 145 -55.61 -40.40 26.77
N GLU A 146 -56.83 -39.87 26.92
CA GLU A 146 -58.07 -40.64 27.11
C GLU A 146 -58.35 -41.57 25.93
N HIS A 147 -58.19 -41.13 24.68
CA HIS A 147 -58.39 -41.99 23.51
C HIS A 147 -57.46 -43.20 23.50
N PHE A 148 -56.21 -43.02 23.93
CA PHE A 148 -55.24 -44.13 24.03
C PHE A 148 -55.53 -45.04 25.22
N GLU A 149 -55.94 -44.49 26.37
CA GLU A 149 -56.40 -45.27 27.53
C GLU A 149 -57.63 -46.10 27.19
N GLU A 150 -58.65 -45.52 26.55
CA GLU A 150 -59.85 -46.22 26.09
C GLU A 150 -59.51 -47.34 25.11
N ARG A 151 -58.57 -47.12 24.17
CA ARG A 151 -58.13 -48.14 23.22
C ARG A 151 -57.43 -49.31 23.93
N GLN A 152 -56.61 -49.02 24.94
CA GLN A 152 -55.96 -50.03 25.77
C GLN A 152 -57.00 -50.81 26.60
N GLU A 153 -57.93 -50.12 27.25
CA GLU A 153 -59.00 -50.73 28.04
C GLU A 153 -59.93 -51.59 27.17
N HIS A 154 -60.34 -51.11 25.99
CA HIS A 154 -61.17 -51.87 25.05
C HIS A 154 -60.50 -53.16 24.58
N ALA A 155 -59.19 -53.10 24.28
CA ALA A 155 -58.43 -54.28 23.86
C ALA A 155 -58.31 -55.30 25.01
N MET A 156 -58.07 -54.84 26.23
CA MET A 156 -58.02 -55.71 27.42
C MET A 156 -59.40 -56.28 27.77
N ALA A 157 -60.47 -55.48 27.69
CA ALA A 157 -61.84 -55.92 27.93
C ALA A 157 -62.32 -56.93 26.88
N ALA A 158 -61.91 -56.77 25.61
CA ALA A 158 -62.17 -57.76 24.56
C ALA A 158 -61.45 -59.09 24.84
N MET A 159 -60.19 -59.03 25.30
CA MET A 159 -59.44 -60.21 25.75
C MET A 159 -60.10 -60.89 26.95
N GLN A 160 -60.60 -60.11 27.91
CA GLN A 160 -61.31 -60.62 29.08
C GLN A 160 -62.62 -61.33 28.70
N LYS A 161 -63.44 -60.74 27.83
CA LYS A 161 -64.68 -61.37 27.32
C LYS A 161 -64.41 -62.66 26.53
N LYS A 162 -63.32 -62.72 25.76
CA LYS A 162 -62.91 -63.93 25.04
C LYS A 162 -62.46 -65.04 26.00
N ALA A 163 -61.71 -64.67 27.03
CA ALA A 163 -61.29 -65.60 28.08
C ALA A 163 -62.52 -66.17 28.82
N GLU A 164 -63.49 -65.31 29.18
CA GLU A 164 -64.72 -65.74 29.86
C GLU A 164 -65.56 -66.74 29.05
N LYS A 165 -65.66 -66.56 27.72
CA LYS A 165 -66.37 -67.50 26.82
C LYS A 165 -65.74 -68.90 26.80
N LYS A 166 -64.45 -69.01 27.11
CA LYS A 166 -63.69 -70.27 27.20
C LYS A 166 -63.49 -70.73 28.65
N HIS A 167 -64.22 -70.14 29.61
CA HIS A 167 -64.09 -70.42 31.04
C HIS A 167 -62.66 -70.21 31.57
N ILE A 168 -61.98 -69.15 31.11
CA ILE A 168 -60.64 -68.74 31.54
C ILE A 168 -60.73 -67.29 32.04
N ALA A 169 -60.05 -66.98 33.15
CA ALA A 169 -59.97 -65.64 33.72
C ALA A 169 -58.65 -64.97 33.33
N LEU A 170 -58.71 -63.70 32.94
CA LEU A 170 -57.54 -62.83 32.82
C LEU A 170 -57.28 -62.18 34.18
N ILE A 171 -56.11 -62.39 34.76
CA ILE A 171 -55.74 -61.93 36.10
C ILE A 171 -54.58 -60.94 35.96
N ASN A 172 -54.72 -59.76 36.57
CA ASN A 172 -53.66 -58.78 36.69
C ASN A 172 -52.75 -59.16 37.88
N THR A 173 -51.48 -59.42 37.62
CA THR A 173 -50.45 -59.72 38.62
C THR A 173 -49.43 -58.58 38.69
N PRO A 174 -48.64 -58.47 39.78
CA PRO A 174 -47.56 -57.48 39.86
C PRO A 174 -46.51 -57.60 38.73
N THR A 175 -46.48 -58.74 38.03
CA THR A 175 -45.56 -59.04 36.91
C THR A 175 -46.23 -58.95 35.54
N GLY A 176 -47.50 -58.53 35.44
CA GLY A 176 -48.22 -58.36 34.18
C GLY A 176 -49.59 -59.06 34.17
N PHE A 177 -49.96 -59.67 33.05
CA PHE A 177 -51.23 -60.39 32.92
C PHE A 177 -51.01 -61.89 32.85
N THR A 178 -51.81 -62.68 33.56
CA THR A 178 -51.81 -64.15 33.47
C THR A 178 -53.21 -64.69 33.18
N LEU A 179 -53.29 -65.87 32.58
CA LEU A 179 -54.53 -66.57 32.27
C LEU A 179 -54.70 -67.76 33.21
N GLY A 180 -55.84 -67.86 33.90
CA GLY A 180 -56.14 -68.96 34.82
C GLY A 180 -57.49 -69.61 34.50
N PRO A 181 -57.61 -70.94 34.47
CA PRO A 181 -58.90 -71.59 34.19
C PRO A 181 -59.91 -71.34 35.31
N LYS A 182 -61.19 -71.21 34.95
CA LYS A 182 -62.30 -70.77 35.82
C LYS A 182 -63.45 -71.78 35.76
N LYS A 183 -63.99 -72.18 36.91
CA LYS A 183 -65.17 -73.07 37.01
C LYS A 183 -66.06 -72.61 38.16
N ASP A 184 -67.37 -72.51 37.93
CA ASP A 184 -68.37 -72.02 38.90
C ASP A 184 -67.96 -70.68 39.56
N ASP A 185 -67.52 -69.73 38.74
CA ASP A 185 -67.04 -68.41 39.15
C ASP A 185 -65.80 -68.37 40.07
N LYS A 186 -65.09 -69.49 40.26
CA LYS A 186 -63.83 -69.57 41.00
C LYS A 186 -62.66 -69.99 40.10
N ILE A 187 -61.50 -69.38 40.32
CA ILE A 187 -60.25 -69.75 39.63
C ILE A 187 -59.82 -71.13 40.13
N LEU A 188 -59.57 -72.05 39.20
CA LEU A 188 -59.08 -73.38 39.50
C LEU A 188 -57.59 -73.29 39.84
N GLY A 189 -57.24 -73.63 41.08
CA GLY A 189 -55.85 -73.88 41.47
C GLY A 189 -55.31 -75.20 40.87
N PRO A 190 -53.99 -75.40 40.86
CA PRO A 190 -53.34 -76.59 40.27
C PRO A 190 -53.97 -77.91 40.75
N ASP A 191 -54.21 -78.04 42.06
CA ASP A 191 -54.79 -79.22 42.71
C ASP A 191 -56.23 -79.56 42.27
N GLN A 192 -56.97 -78.59 41.74
CA GLN A 192 -58.35 -78.78 41.25
C GLN A 192 -58.38 -79.03 39.74
N PHE A 193 -57.38 -78.53 39.00
CA PHE A 193 -57.20 -78.81 37.59
C PHE A 193 -56.79 -80.27 37.35
N GLU A 194 -55.89 -80.81 38.20
CA GLU A 194 -55.45 -82.21 38.16
C GLU A 194 -56.56 -83.25 38.42
N LYS A 195 -57.68 -82.84 39.05
CA LYS A 195 -58.85 -83.70 39.32
C LYS A 195 -59.84 -83.79 38.16
N LEU A 196 -59.62 -83.06 37.07
CA LEU A 196 -60.43 -83.12 35.84
C LEU A 196 -60.02 -84.33 35.00
N SER A 197 -60.88 -84.78 34.07
CA SER A 197 -60.51 -85.88 33.17
C SER A 197 -59.43 -85.43 32.16
N GLU A 198 -58.57 -86.35 31.70
CA GLU A 198 -57.51 -86.03 30.72
C GLU A 198 -58.05 -85.32 29.46
N ALA A 199 -59.25 -85.68 29.01
CA ALA A 199 -59.92 -85.01 27.88
C ALA A 199 -60.32 -83.56 28.18
N GLN A 200 -60.67 -83.23 29.43
CA GLN A 200 -61.01 -81.87 29.86
C GLN A 200 -59.76 -81.02 30.11
N GLN A 201 -58.69 -81.61 30.66
CA GLN A 201 -57.40 -80.94 30.83
C GLN A 201 -56.80 -80.54 29.47
N ALA A 202 -56.77 -81.47 28.50
CA ALA A 202 -56.25 -81.20 27.17
C ALA A 202 -57.04 -80.13 26.40
N ALA A 203 -58.37 -80.05 26.60
CA ALA A 203 -59.21 -79.01 26.01
C ALA A 203 -58.92 -77.62 26.60
N ILE A 204 -58.79 -77.53 27.93
CA ILE A 204 -58.48 -76.27 28.61
C ILE A 204 -57.05 -75.81 28.30
N GLU A 205 -56.07 -76.72 28.25
CA GLU A 205 -54.69 -76.37 27.86
C GLU A 205 -54.60 -75.83 26.42
N LYS A 206 -55.36 -76.42 25.49
CA LYS A 206 -55.46 -75.91 24.12
C LYS A 206 -56.06 -74.51 24.07
N ASP A 207 -57.13 -74.28 24.82
CA ASP A 207 -57.81 -72.98 24.90
C ASP A 207 -56.96 -71.91 25.59
N VAL A 208 -56.23 -72.28 26.65
CA VAL A 208 -55.24 -71.42 27.33
C VAL A 208 -54.12 -71.06 26.37
N LYS A 209 -53.56 -72.02 25.62
CA LYS A 209 -52.48 -71.76 24.66
C LYS A 209 -52.89 -70.83 23.52
N GLU A 210 -54.11 -70.99 22.99
CA GLU A 210 -54.67 -70.12 21.97
C GLU A 210 -54.90 -68.69 22.50
N LEU A 211 -55.47 -68.55 23.70
CA LEU A 211 -55.66 -67.25 24.35
C LEU A 211 -54.33 -66.60 24.76
N GLN A 212 -53.32 -67.38 25.12
CA GLN A 212 -51.99 -66.89 25.46
C GLN A 212 -51.27 -66.32 24.23
N GLU A 213 -51.44 -66.92 23.04
CA GLU A 213 -50.96 -66.34 21.78
C GLU A 213 -51.66 -65.03 21.42
N GLU A 214 -52.98 -64.94 21.60
CA GLU A 214 -53.74 -63.69 21.37
C GLU A 214 -53.38 -62.60 22.40
N LEU A 215 -53.21 -62.96 23.67
CA LEU A 215 -52.78 -62.03 24.72
C LEU A 215 -51.39 -61.50 24.42
N ARG A 216 -50.46 -62.36 23.98
CA ARG A 216 -49.13 -61.95 23.54
C ARG A 216 -49.18 -60.97 22.37
N LYS A 217 -50.05 -61.18 21.37
CA LYS A 217 -50.25 -60.23 20.26
C LYS A 217 -50.75 -58.88 20.75
N THR A 218 -51.71 -58.88 21.69
CA THR A 218 -52.29 -57.65 22.25
C THR A 218 -51.27 -56.88 23.10
N LEU A 219 -50.49 -57.58 23.95
CA LEU A 219 -49.42 -56.97 24.75
C LEU A 219 -48.27 -56.42 23.88
N HIS A 220 -47.97 -57.04 22.74
CA HIS A 220 -47.02 -56.49 21.76
C HIS A 220 -47.52 -55.22 21.06
N ALA A 221 -48.84 -55.03 20.94
CA ALA A 221 -49.43 -53.84 20.34
C ALA A 221 -49.40 -52.62 21.26
N ILE A 222 -49.35 -52.81 22.59
CA ILE A 222 -49.35 -51.70 23.57
C ILE A 222 -48.14 -50.76 23.39
N PRO A 223 -46.88 -51.23 23.30
CA PRO A 223 -45.74 -50.35 23.01
C PRO A 223 -45.87 -49.61 21.67
N GLN A 224 -46.52 -50.21 20.67
CA GLN A 224 -46.78 -49.57 19.39
C GLN A 224 -47.82 -48.45 19.53
N TRP A 225 -48.91 -48.66 20.26
CA TRP A 225 -49.89 -47.61 20.55
C TRP A 225 -49.29 -46.50 21.41
N GLN A 226 -48.40 -46.82 22.35
CA GLN A 226 -47.66 -45.80 23.10
C GLN A 226 -46.72 -44.98 22.20
N LYS A 227 -46.16 -45.60 21.15
CA LYS A 227 -45.36 -44.88 20.15
C LYS A 227 -46.27 -43.98 19.29
N GLU A 228 -47.39 -44.50 18.80
CA GLU A 228 -48.42 -43.72 18.08
C GLU A 228 -48.91 -42.54 18.92
N ALA A 229 -49.16 -42.74 20.22
CA ALA A 229 -49.54 -41.69 21.15
C ALA A 229 -48.49 -40.59 21.30
N ARG A 230 -47.22 -40.97 21.44
CA ARG A 230 -46.11 -40.01 21.48
C ARG A 230 -45.96 -39.25 20.16
N GLU A 231 -46.21 -39.90 19.03
CA GLU A 231 -46.19 -39.26 17.73
C GLU A 231 -47.34 -38.26 17.56
N GLU A 232 -48.57 -38.61 17.96
CA GLU A 232 -49.73 -37.72 17.92
C GLU A 232 -49.61 -36.55 18.91
N ILE A 233 -49.12 -36.78 20.13
CA ILE A 233 -48.78 -35.69 21.07
C ILE A 233 -47.65 -34.82 20.49
N GLY A 234 -46.66 -35.42 19.83
CA GLY A 234 -45.60 -34.70 19.14
C GLY A 234 -46.11 -33.81 18.01
N LYS A 235 -47.11 -34.28 17.23
CA LYS A 235 -47.80 -33.49 16.21
C LYS A 235 -48.59 -32.35 16.84
N LEU A 236 -49.39 -32.62 17.89
CA LEU A 236 -50.12 -31.59 18.63
C LEU A 236 -49.17 -30.49 19.14
N ASN A 237 -48.05 -30.87 19.74
CA ASN A 237 -47.07 -29.89 20.24
C ASN A 237 -46.51 -29.02 19.10
N ARG A 238 -46.21 -29.61 17.93
CA ARG A 238 -45.77 -28.86 16.75
C ARG A 238 -46.84 -27.95 16.18
N GLU A 239 -48.10 -28.41 16.10
CA GLU A 239 -49.24 -27.62 15.64
C GLU A 239 -49.47 -26.40 16.55
N MET A 240 -49.49 -26.61 17.87
CA MET A 240 -49.68 -25.54 18.85
C MET A 240 -48.51 -24.55 18.82
N THR A 241 -47.27 -25.04 18.70
CA THR A 241 -46.10 -24.17 18.53
C THR A 241 -46.19 -23.37 17.24
N ALA A 242 -46.51 -24.02 16.11
CA ALA A 242 -46.63 -23.36 14.81
C ALA A 242 -47.66 -22.23 14.87
N SER A 243 -48.82 -22.46 15.49
CA SER A 243 -49.83 -21.40 15.65
C SER A 243 -49.32 -20.20 16.47
N ALA A 244 -48.51 -20.44 17.50
CA ALA A 244 -47.93 -19.39 18.34
C ALA A 244 -46.88 -18.56 17.59
N VAL A 245 -46.01 -19.26 16.87
CA VAL A 245 -44.86 -18.70 16.15
C VAL A 245 -45.31 -17.96 14.89
N HIS A 246 -46.27 -18.52 14.16
CA HIS A 246 -46.75 -18.00 12.89
C HIS A 246 -47.21 -16.54 12.99
N HIS A 247 -47.97 -16.21 14.04
CA HIS A 247 -48.47 -14.84 14.24
C HIS A 247 -47.35 -13.80 14.42
N LEU A 248 -46.29 -14.15 15.15
CA LEU A 248 -45.15 -13.26 15.39
C LEU A 248 -44.29 -13.09 14.13
N ILE A 249 -44.08 -14.17 13.38
CA ILE A 249 -43.26 -14.15 12.16
C ILE A 249 -44.00 -13.47 10.99
N ASP A 250 -45.32 -13.62 10.88
CA ASP A 250 -46.10 -12.98 9.81
C ASP A 250 -46.04 -11.45 9.86
N ALA A 251 -45.98 -10.87 11.05
CA ALA A 251 -45.76 -9.43 11.20
C ALA A 251 -44.43 -8.97 10.57
N LEU A 252 -43.37 -9.77 10.73
CA LEU A 252 -42.08 -9.52 10.10
C LEU A 252 -42.10 -9.81 8.60
N ARG A 253 -42.81 -10.84 8.14
CA ARG A 253 -42.98 -11.12 6.70
C ARG A 253 -43.61 -9.95 5.96
N GLU A 254 -44.65 -9.34 6.54
CA GLU A 254 -45.28 -8.18 5.90
C GLU A 254 -44.33 -6.96 5.89
N LYS A 255 -43.57 -6.74 6.97
CA LYS A 255 -42.56 -5.67 7.06
C LYS A 255 -41.44 -5.82 6.02
N TYR A 256 -41.00 -7.06 5.73
CA TYR A 256 -39.88 -7.37 4.83
C TYR A 256 -40.30 -7.91 3.47
N ARG A 257 -41.58 -7.78 3.09
CA ARG A 257 -42.17 -8.34 1.86
C ARG A 257 -41.42 -8.02 0.56
N GLN A 258 -40.71 -6.89 0.52
CA GLN A 258 -39.92 -6.46 -0.64
C GLN A 258 -38.52 -7.07 -0.71
N ILE A 259 -38.12 -7.87 0.29
CA ILE A 259 -36.78 -8.46 0.41
C ILE A 259 -36.90 -10.00 0.49
N PRO A 260 -36.93 -10.70 -0.67
CA PRO A 260 -37.17 -12.15 -0.71
C PRO A 260 -36.21 -12.98 0.14
N ALA A 261 -34.94 -12.56 0.23
CA ALA A 261 -33.92 -13.25 1.02
C ALA A 261 -34.27 -13.28 2.53
N VAL A 262 -34.84 -12.19 3.06
CA VAL A 262 -35.30 -12.13 4.45
C VAL A 262 -36.52 -13.02 4.65
N ILE A 263 -37.47 -13.03 3.71
CA ILE A 263 -38.64 -13.92 3.79
C ILE A 263 -38.22 -15.39 3.84
N THR A 264 -37.32 -15.80 2.95
CA THR A 264 -36.78 -17.17 2.95
C THR A 264 -36.07 -17.51 4.26
N TYR A 265 -35.36 -16.54 4.86
CA TYR A 265 -34.75 -16.73 6.17
C TYR A 265 -35.80 -16.90 7.27
N LEU A 266 -36.83 -16.05 7.31
CA LEU A 266 -37.93 -16.12 8.28
C LEU A 266 -38.71 -17.45 8.18
N ASP A 267 -38.91 -17.97 6.97
CA ASP A 267 -39.55 -19.29 6.76
C ASP A 267 -38.72 -20.42 7.40
N ARG A 268 -37.40 -20.37 7.25
CA ARG A 268 -36.48 -21.34 7.88
C ARG A 268 -36.41 -21.17 9.39
N VAL A 269 -36.51 -19.94 9.89
CA VAL A 269 -36.59 -19.64 11.32
C VAL A 269 -37.87 -20.29 11.90
N GLU A 270 -39.02 -20.12 11.26
CA GLU A 270 -40.28 -20.75 11.69
C GLU A 270 -40.15 -22.28 11.74
N GLU A 271 -39.64 -22.90 10.68
CA GLU A 271 -39.46 -24.36 10.61
C GLU A 271 -38.52 -24.90 11.69
N ASP A 272 -37.40 -24.19 11.94
CA ASP A 272 -36.45 -24.58 12.98
C ASP A 272 -37.04 -24.45 14.39
N ILE A 273 -37.76 -23.36 14.67
CA ILE A 273 -38.42 -23.16 15.97
C ILE A 273 -39.46 -24.26 16.21
N VAL A 274 -40.33 -24.54 15.24
CA VAL A 274 -41.36 -25.59 15.36
C VAL A 274 -40.72 -26.97 15.54
N SER A 275 -39.57 -27.21 14.91
CA SER A 275 -38.83 -28.46 15.07
C SER A 275 -38.12 -28.59 16.42
N ASN A 276 -37.71 -27.47 17.02
CA ASN A 276 -36.88 -27.41 18.24
C ASN A 276 -37.58 -26.73 19.44
N TYR A 277 -38.90 -26.65 19.44
CA TYR A 277 -39.70 -25.93 20.45
C TYR A 277 -39.38 -26.29 21.90
N GLN A 278 -38.90 -27.51 22.16
CA GLN A 278 -38.50 -27.98 23.49
C GLN A 278 -37.39 -27.13 24.12
N GLN A 279 -36.58 -26.44 23.33
CA GLN A 279 -35.52 -25.54 23.82
C GLN A 279 -36.09 -24.26 24.45
N PHE A 280 -37.33 -23.91 24.12
CA PHE A 280 -38.04 -22.73 24.65
C PHE A 280 -38.82 -23.04 25.94
N LEU A 281 -39.01 -24.32 26.28
CA LEU A 281 -39.74 -24.71 27.48
C LEU A 281 -38.85 -24.63 28.74
N PRO A 282 -39.40 -24.22 29.89
CA PRO A 282 -38.68 -24.24 31.16
C PRO A 282 -38.16 -25.66 31.44
N ARG A 283 -36.85 -25.80 31.67
CA ARG A 283 -36.28 -27.08 32.13
C ARG A 283 -36.55 -27.25 33.62
N ASP A 284 -37.07 -28.41 34.01
CA ASP A 284 -37.15 -28.82 35.41
C ASP A 284 -35.74 -28.81 36.03
N GLU A 285 -35.47 -27.96 37.02
CA GLU A 285 -34.15 -27.75 37.64
C GLU A 285 -33.65 -28.92 38.51
N ARG A 286 -34.01 -30.17 38.20
CA ARG A 286 -33.45 -31.35 38.88
C ARG A 286 -32.16 -31.79 38.20
N LYS A 287 -31.07 -31.07 38.49
CA LYS A 287 -29.71 -31.47 38.08
C LYS A 287 -29.29 -32.77 38.77
N PRO A 288 -28.90 -33.83 38.06
CA PRO A 288 -28.21 -34.96 38.67
C PRO A 288 -26.83 -34.48 39.16
N THR A 289 -26.56 -34.62 40.45
CA THR A 289 -25.23 -34.40 41.02
C THR A 289 -24.50 -35.74 41.11
N LEU A 290 -23.24 -35.79 40.68
CA LEU A 290 -22.34 -36.90 40.97
C LEU A 290 -21.18 -36.35 41.79
N LEU A 291 -20.93 -36.93 42.97
CA LEU A 291 -19.79 -36.56 43.83
C LEU A 291 -19.73 -35.06 44.22
N GLY A 292 -20.87 -34.38 44.32
CA GLY A 292 -20.93 -32.96 44.69
C GLY A 292 -20.48 -31.99 43.59
N ILE A 293 -20.17 -32.50 42.40
CA ILE A 293 -19.92 -31.71 41.21
C ILE A 293 -21.23 -31.64 40.41
N PRO A 294 -21.72 -30.44 40.04
CA PRO A 294 -22.82 -30.33 39.10
C PRO A 294 -22.38 -30.94 37.77
N LEU A 295 -22.90 -32.12 37.42
CA LEU A 295 -22.89 -32.58 36.03
C LEU A 295 -23.99 -31.81 35.33
N GLY A 296 -23.72 -30.54 35.01
CA GLY A 296 -24.47 -29.90 33.95
C GLY A 296 -24.19 -30.69 32.67
N GLN A 297 -25.23 -31.20 32.02
CA GLN A 297 -25.18 -31.25 30.56
C GLN A 297 -25.07 -29.78 30.13
N HIS A 298 -23.84 -29.26 30.08
CA HIS A 298 -23.57 -28.00 29.43
C HIS A 298 -23.88 -28.23 27.96
N GLU A 299 -24.76 -27.40 27.40
CA GLU A 299 -25.02 -27.42 25.97
C GLU A 299 -23.67 -27.23 25.27
N GLU A 300 -23.25 -28.22 24.48
CA GLU A 300 -22.10 -28.06 23.60
C GLU A 300 -22.47 -26.98 22.57
N GLY A 301 -21.86 -25.80 22.68
CA GLY A 301 -22.03 -24.68 21.75
C GLY A 301 -22.62 -23.40 22.36
N PRO A 302 -22.74 -22.32 21.56
CA PRO A 302 -23.32 -21.05 21.99
C PRO A 302 -24.78 -21.23 22.43
N PRO A 303 -25.30 -20.35 23.31
CA PRO A 303 -26.68 -20.43 23.78
C PRO A 303 -27.66 -20.57 22.60
N TRP A 304 -28.63 -21.49 22.70
CA TRP A 304 -29.46 -21.85 21.55
C TRP A 304 -30.09 -20.64 20.84
N HIS A 305 -30.45 -19.59 21.57
CA HIS A 305 -31.05 -18.36 21.04
C HIS A 305 -30.14 -17.55 20.10
N TYR A 306 -28.81 -17.77 20.14
CA TYR A 306 -27.86 -17.13 19.22
C TYR A 306 -28.09 -17.58 17.76
N ARG A 307 -28.70 -18.75 17.53
CA ARG A 307 -28.99 -19.25 16.18
C ARG A 307 -29.99 -18.39 15.38
N TYR A 308 -30.77 -17.56 16.07
CA TYR A 308 -31.77 -16.67 15.47
C TYR A 308 -31.31 -15.21 15.39
N ARG A 309 -30.08 -14.91 15.82
CA ARG A 309 -29.51 -13.56 15.71
C ARG A 309 -29.11 -13.25 14.27
N VAL A 310 -28.91 -11.97 14.01
CA VAL A 310 -28.38 -11.46 12.75
C VAL A 310 -27.03 -10.80 13.05
N ASN A 311 -25.97 -11.29 12.42
CA ASN A 311 -24.67 -10.62 12.51
C ASN A 311 -24.59 -9.51 11.47
N LEU A 312 -24.86 -8.28 11.89
CA LEU A 312 -24.72 -7.10 11.03
C LEU A 312 -23.24 -6.84 10.73
N LEU A 313 -22.82 -7.14 9.51
CA LEU A 313 -21.43 -7.02 9.07
C LEU A 313 -21.11 -5.59 8.65
N LEU A 314 -22.01 -4.96 7.88
CA LEU A 314 -21.89 -3.60 7.38
C LEU A 314 -23.26 -2.91 7.43
N ALA A 315 -23.26 -1.67 7.87
CA ALA A 315 -24.41 -0.78 7.83
C ALA A 315 -24.00 0.56 7.22
N HIS A 316 -24.83 1.07 6.31
CA HIS A 316 -24.67 2.36 5.68
C HIS A 316 -25.76 3.32 6.17
N GLU A 317 -25.41 4.59 6.28
CA GLU A 317 -26.39 5.63 6.56
C GLU A 317 -27.32 5.82 5.35
N ALA A 318 -28.62 5.98 5.59
CA ALA A 318 -29.63 6.11 4.54
C ALA A 318 -29.46 7.36 3.65
N ASN A 319 -28.64 8.32 4.07
CA ASN A 319 -28.31 9.56 3.33
C ASN A 319 -26.81 9.67 2.98
N GLY A 320 -26.06 8.57 3.05
CA GLY A 320 -24.62 8.56 2.75
C GLY A 320 -24.30 8.60 1.26
N GLY A 321 -23.02 8.59 0.92
CA GLY A 321 -22.50 8.32 -0.44
C GLY A 321 -21.80 6.96 -0.51
N ALA A 322 -21.12 6.68 -1.62
CA ALA A 322 -20.27 5.49 -1.73
C ALA A 322 -19.10 5.54 -0.71
N PRO A 323 -18.70 4.41 -0.10
CA PRO A 323 -17.65 4.40 0.90
C PRO A 323 -16.27 4.66 0.27
N ILE A 324 -15.44 5.42 0.98
CA ILE A 324 -14.01 5.62 0.66
C ILE A 324 -13.22 5.11 1.85
N VAL A 325 -12.50 4.01 1.65
CA VAL A 325 -11.73 3.37 2.72
C VAL A 325 -10.25 3.51 2.41
N TYR A 326 -9.49 4.07 3.35
CA TYR A 326 -8.04 3.93 3.39
C TYR A 326 -7.67 2.86 4.42
N GLU A 327 -6.94 1.84 4.01
CA GLU A 327 -6.43 0.80 4.91
C GLU A 327 -4.92 0.96 5.07
N ASP A 328 -4.51 1.50 6.22
CA ASP A 328 -3.11 1.79 6.53
C ASP A 328 -2.28 0.53 6.78
N LEU A 329 -2.92 -0.52 7.33
CA LEU A 329 -2.31 -1.82 7.57
C LEU A 329 -3.01 -2.89 6.72
N PRO A 330 -2.69 -2.99 5.42
CA PRO A 330 -3.37 -3.87 4.47
C PRO A 330 -2.95 -5.34 4.62
N GLY A 331 -2.98 -5.87 5.84
CA GLY A 331 -2.75 -7.29 6.11
C GLY A 331 -3.93 -8.14 5.66
N TYR A 332 -3.70 -9.43 5.45
CA TYR A 332 -4.73 -10.39 4.99
C TYR A 332 -6.07 -10.24 5.73
N ASN A 333 -6.07 -10.39 7.06
CA ASN A 333 -7.29 -10.30 7.88
C ASN A 333 -7.95 -8.90 7.84
N ASN A 334 -7.14 -7.85 7.67
CA ASN A 334 -7.66 -6.50 7.58
C ASN A 334 -8.30 -6.24 6.23
N LEU A 335 -7.83 -6.88 5.15
CA LEU A 335 -8.42 -6.76 3.81
C LEU A 335 -9.73 -7.56 3.69
N VAL A 336 -9.69 -8.86 3.97
CA VAL A 336 -10.83 -9.74 3.73
C VAL A 336 -11.73 -9.93 4.94
N GLY A 337 -11.31 -9.54 6.15
CA GLY A 337 -12.06 -9.80 7.38
C GLY A 337 -11.54 -11.02 8.12
N ARG A 338 -12.17 -11.34 9.25
CA ARG A 338 -11.72 -12.43 10.13
C ARG A 338 -12.87 -13.07 10.89
N ILE A 339 -12.65 -14.29 11.34
CA ILE A 339 -13.51 -15.00 12.28
C ILE A 339 -12.86 -14.92 13.66
N GLU A 340 -13.55 -14.33 14.63
CA GLU A 340 -13.07 -14.26 16.01
C GLU A 340 -13.39 -15.55 16.76
N HIS A 341 -12.57 -15.87 17.76
CA HIS A 341 -12.73 -17.06 18.61
C HIS A 341 -12.79 -16.64 20.07
N ARG A 342 -13.59 -17.34 20.88
CA ARG A 342 -13.58 -17.23 22.35
C ARG A 342 -12.94 -18.48 22.93
N ALA A 343 -12.11 -18.30 23.95
CA ALA A 343 -11.60 -19.42 24.73
C ALA A 343 -12.68 -19.86 25.74
N HIS A 344 -13.17 -21.09 25.59
CA HIS A 344 -14.10 -21.72 26.53
C HIS A 344 -13.53 -23.07 26.99
N LEU A 345 -13.26 -23.22 28.29
CA LEU A 345 -12.66 -24.43 28.90
C LEU A 345 -11.37 -24.92 28.19
N GLY A 346 -10.58 -24.01 27.62
CA GLY A 346 -9.34 -24.34 26.89
C GLY A 346 -9.53 -24.71 25.43
N ALA A 347 -10.77 -24.84 24.95
CA ALA A 347 -11.10 -24.95 23.52
C ALA A 347 -11.36 -23.56 22.93
N LEU A 348 -11.07 -23.39 21.64
CA LEU A 348 -11.44 -22.20 20.88
C LEU A 348 -12.78 -22.45 20.20
N GLU A 349 -13.80 -21.68 20.58
CA GLU A 349 -15.15 -21.73 20.01
C GLU A 349 -15.41 -20.51 19.13
N THR A 350 -16.24 -20.67 18.10
CA THR A 350 -16.68 -19.59 17.22
C THR A 350 -18.10 -19.81 16.74
N ASP A 351 -18.76 -18.74 16.35
CA ASP A 351 -20.11 -18.73 15.78
C ASP A 351 -20.25 -17.57 14.77
N PHE A 352 -21.31 -17.58 13.96
CA PHE A 352 -21.47 -16.62 12.87
C PHE A 352 -21.56 -15.15 13.34
N THR A 353 -21.88 -14.89 14.61
CA THR A 353 -21.88 -13.54 15.22
C THR A 353 -20.47 -13.00 15.50
N MET A 354 -19.45 -13.86 15.35
CA MET A 354 -18.04 -13.51 15.54
C MET A 354 -17.31 -13.19 14.23
N ILE A 355 -18.02 -13.17 13.10
CA ILE A 355 -17.47 -12.76 11.81
C ILE A 355 -17.34 -11.24 11.78
N ARG A 356 -16.16 -10.73 11.40
CA ARG A 356 -15.84 -9.30 11.33
C ARG A 356 -15.48 -8.86 9.91
N PRO A 357 -15.92 -7.66 9.48
CA PRO A 357 -15.61 -7.15 8.15
C PRO A 357 -14.13 -6.78 8.00
N GLY A 358 -13.64 -6.88 6.76
CA GLY A 358 -12.38 -6.30 6.32
C GLY A 358 -12.55 -4.96 5.60
N ALA A 359 -11.46 -4.40 5.09
CA ALA A 359 -11.44 -3.16 4.31
C ALA A 359 -12.18 -3.32 2.99
N LEU A 360 -12.08 -4.48 2.33
CA LEU A 360 -12.83 -4.78 1.10
C LEU A 360 -14.34 -4.84 1.35
N HIS A 361 -14.75 -5.32 2.53
CA HIS A 361 -16.15 -5.27 2.95
C HIS A 361 -16.58 -3.80 3.12
N ARG A 362 -15.85 -3.03 3.91
CA ARG A 362 -16.17 -1.60 4.17
C ARG A 362 -16.15 -0.74 2.90
N ALA A 363 -15.35 -1.10 1.90
CA ALA A 363 -15.24 -0.37 0.63
C ALA A 363 -16.21 -0.87 -0.45
N ASN A 364 -17.03 -1.88 -0.18
CA ASN A 364 -17.90 -2.49 -1.16
C ASN A 364 -18.98 -1.50 -1.65
N GLY A 365 -19.15 -1.40 -2.97
CA GLY A 365 -19.93 -0.37 -3.65
C GLY A 365 -19.20 0.97 -3.85
N GLY A 366 -17.94 1.09 -3.40
CA GLY A 366 -17.16 2.33 -3.44
C GLY A 366 -15.69 2.13 -3.78
N TYR A 367 -14.81 2.70 -2.95
CA TYR A 367 -13.39 2.88 -3.25
C TYR A 367 -12.49 2.41 -2.11
N LEU A 368 -11.40 1.72 -2.46
CA LEU A 368 -10.35 1.30 -1.53
C LEU A 368 -9.01 1.91 -1.94
N ILE A 369 -8.40 2.68 -1.05
CA ILE A 369 -7.07 3.27 -1.22
C ILE A 369 -6.07 2.47 -0.38
N LEU A 370 -4.98 2.00 -1.00
CA LEU A 370 -3.92 1.25 -0.34
C LEU A 370 -2.55 1.83 -0.69
N ASP A 371 -1.57 1.71 0.21
CA ASP A 371 -0.17 1.92 -0.12
C ASP A 371 0.44 0.62 -0.69
N ALA A 372 1.03 0.71 -1.88
CA ALA A 372 1.55 -0.44 -2.61
C ALA A 372 2.70 -1.12 -1.86
N LEU A 373 3.63 -0.35 -1.27
CA LEU A 373 4.75 -0.92 -0.53
C LEU A 373 4.24 -1.61 0.74
N LYS A 374 3.35 -0.96 1.50
CA LYS A 374 2.76 -1.57 2.70
C LYS A 374 2.04 -2.87 2.37
N LEU A 375 1.28 -2.91 1.28
CA LEU A 375 0.58 -4.11 0.81
C LEU A 375 1.55 -5.25 0.48
N LEU A 376 2.63 -4.96 -0.25
CA LEU A 376 3.63 -5.97 -0.64
C LEU A 376 4.44 -6.49 0.56
N MET A 377 4.63 -5.67 1.59
CA MET A 377 5.30 -6.08 2.82
C MET A 377 4.43 -6.99 3.71
N GLN A 378 3.11 -7.04 3.52
CA GLN A 378 2.22 -7.92 4.27
C GLN A 378 2.16 -9.32 3.64
N PRO A 379 2.49 -10.38 4.39
CA PRO A 379 2.39 -11.75 3.87
C PRO A 379 1.01 -12.07 3.32
N PHE A 380 0.97 -12.66 2.11
CA PHE A 380 -0.24 -13.09 1.40
C PHE A 380 -1.24 -12.00 1.01
N ALA A 381 -1.03 -10.73 1.38
CA ALA A 381 -2.01 -9.67 1.14
C ALA A 381 -2.17 -9.33 -0.34
N TRP A 382 -1.06 -9.20 -1.08
CA TRP A 382 -1.07 -8.94 -2.53
C TRP A 382 -1.81 -10.05 -3.30
N GLU A 383 -1.43 -11.31 -3.08
CA GLU A 383 -2.07 -12.46 -3.72
C GLU A 383 -3.56 -12.57 -3.38
N THR A 384 -3.94 -12.22 -2.15
CA THR A 384 -5.34 -12.21 -1.73
C THR A 384 -6.12 -11.11 -2.42
N LEU A 385 -5.55 -9.91 -2.54
CA LEU A 385 -6.18 -8.81 -3.27
C LEU A 385 -6.41 -9.21 -4.72
N LYS A 386 -5.40 -9.76 -5.41
CA LYS A 386 -5.54 -10.22 -6.80
C LYS A 386 -6.69 -11.23 -6.94
N ARG A 387 -6.68 -12.28 -6.11
CA ARG A 387 -7.71 -13.33 -6.11
C ARG A 387 -9.12 -12.76 -5.95
N VAL A 388 -9.30 -11.84 -5.00
CA VAL A 388 -10.59 -11.24 -4.69
C VAL A 388 -11.07 -10.30 -5.81
N LEU A 389 -10.17 -9.54 -6.44
CA LEU A 389 -10.51 -8.68 -7.58
C LEU A 389 -10.86 -9.51 -8.84
N GLN A 390 -10.21 -10.64 -9.06
CA GLN A 390 -10.54 -11.56 -10.15
C GLN A 390 -11.87 -12.27 -9.94
N SER A 391 -12.08 -12.86 -8.75
CA SER A 391 -13.31 -13.57 -8.41
C SER A 391 -14.52 -12.63 -8.35
N GLY A 392 -14.32 -11.40 -7.90
CA GLY A 392 -15.41 -10.46 -7.63
C GLY A 392 -16.24 -10.86 -6.41
N GLU A 393 -15.66 -11.57 -5.46
CA GLU A 393 -16.30 -11.96 -4.21
C GLU A 393 -15.29 -12.00 -3.06
N ILE A 394 -15.72 -11.57 -1.88
CA ILE A 394 -14.92 -11.56 -0.66
C ILE A 394 -15.17 -12.87 0.08
N ARG A 395 -14.09 -13.63 0.28
CA ARG A 395 -14.09 -14.89 1.04
C ARG A 395 -13.32 -14.69 2.34
N ILE A 396 -13.97 -14.94 3.47
CA ILE A 396 -13.33 -14.94 4.79
C ILE A 396 -12.81 -16.36 5.05
N GLU A 397 -11.50 -16.55 4.89
CA GLU A 397 -10.82 -17.82 5.16
C GLU A 397 -9.76 -17.61 6.24
N SER A 398 -9.43 -18.64 7.02
CA SER A 398 -8.34 -18.53 8.00
C SER A 398 -6.99 -18.87 7.36
N LEU A 399 -6.00 -17.99 7.51
CA LEU A 399 -4.61 -18.29 7.10
C LEU A 399 -4.06 -19.56 7.75
N ALA A 400 -4.46 -19.88 8.99
CA ALA A 400 -4.05 -21.10 9.68
C ALA A 400 -4.63 -22.36 9.02
N GLN A 401 -5.80 -22.26 8.37
CA GLN A 401 -6.37 -23.32 7.55
C GLN A 401 -5.62 -23.44 6.21
N ILE A 402 -5.35 -22.31 5.55
CA ILE A 402 -4.60 -22.27 4.28
C ILE A 402 -3.18 -22.84 4.44
N THR A 403 -2.55 -22.62 5.60
CA THR A 403 -1.20 -23.10 5.93
C THR A 403 -1.17 -24.44 6.68
N SER A 404 -2.33 -25.06 6.92
CA SER A 404 -2.48 -26.35 7.62
C SER A 404 -1.89 -26.39 9.05
N LEU A 405 -1.71 -25.24 9.70
CA LEU A 405 -1.11 -25.12 11.03
C LEU A 405 -2.10 -25.39 12.17
N ILE A 406 -3.41 -25.28 11.93
CA ILE A 406 -4.47 -25.56 12.91
C ILE A 406 -5.60 -26.34 12.22
N SER A 407 -6.03 -27.46 12.82
CA SER A 407 -7.08 -28.37 12.31
C SER A 407 -8.42 -28.24 13.03
N THR A 408 -8.67 -27.13 13.73
CA THR A 408 -9.96 -26.86 14.38
C THR A 408 -11.02 -26.58 13.31
N GLN A 409 -12.22 -27.14 13.49
CA GLN A 409 -13.38 -26.80 12.64
C GLN A 409 -13.62 -25.28 12.73
N SER A 410 -13.75 -24.62 11.58
CA SER A 410 -14.03 -23.19 11.48
C SER A 410 -15.22 -22.97 10.55
N LEU A 411 -15.78 -21.76 10.58
CA LEU A 411 -16.88 -21.36 9.70
C LEU A 411 -16.36 -21.15 8.27
N GLU A 412 -17.25 -21.41 7.31
CA GLU A 412 -17.13 -21.11 5.89
C GLU A 412 -18.31 -20.20 5.50
N PRO A 413 -18.26 -18.89 5.85
CA PRO A 413 -19.35 -17.97 5.53
C PRO A 413 -19.56 -17.84 4.01
N GLU A 414 -20.81 -17.67 3.60
CA GLU A 414 -21.14 -17.40 2.20
C GLU A 414 -20.37 -16.17 1.67
N PRO A 415 -19.68 -16.27 0.52
CA PRO A 415 -18.92 -15.15 -0.03
C PRO A 415 -19.81 -13.95 -0.36
N ILE A 416 -19.32 -12.74 -0.08
CA ILE A 416 -20.05 -11.50 -0.41
C ILE A 416 -19.58 -10.99 -1.78
N PRO A 417 -20.47 -10.76 -2.76
CA PRO A 417 -20.11 -10.14 -4.04
C PRO A 417 -19.41 -8.79 -3.84
N LEU A 418 -18.33 -8.57 -4.58
CA LEU A 418 -17.49 -7.38 -4.49
C LEU A 418 -17.64 -6.49 -5.73
N GLU A 419 -18.02 -5.25 -5.47
CA GLU A 419 -17.95 -4.15 -6.43
C GLU A 419 -17.11 -3.03 -5.81
N VAL A 420 -15.82 -2.97 -6.12
CA VAL A 420 -14.92 -1.95 -5.58
C VAL A 420 -13.97 -1.44 -6.65
N LYS A 421 -13.60 -0.17 -6.54
CA LYS A 421 -12.50 0.40 -7.30
C LYS A 421 -11.29 0.57 -6.38
N VAL A 422 -10.18 -0.07 -6.71
CA VAL A 422 -8.94 0.02 -5.92
C VAL A 422 -8.02 1.09 -6.50
N VAL A 423 -7.44 1.92 -5.63
CA VAL A 423 -6.37 2.86 -5.95
C VAL A 423 -5.13 2.52 -5.12
N LEU A 424 -4.07 2.06 -5.78
CA LEU A 424 -2.77 1.87 -5.15
C LEU A 424 -1.98 3.18 -5.20
N LEU A 425 -1.32 3.54 -4.10
CA LEU A 425 -0.38 4.66 -4.02
C LEU A 425 1.03 4.11 -3.92
N GLY A 426 1.97 4.60 -4.73
CA GLY A 426 3.36 4.16 -4.63
C GLY A 426 4.33 4.98 -5.47
N GLU A 427 5.59 4.57 -5.44
CA GLU A 427 6.65 5.15 -6.27
C GLU A 427 6.72 4.49 -7.65
N ARG A 428 7.22 5.22 -8.65
CA ARG A 428 7.31 4.74 -10.04
C ARG A 428 8.07 3.41 -10.17
N HIS A 429 9.15 3.26 -9.41
CA HIS A 429 9.96 2.05 -9.47
C HIS A 429 9.17 0.81 -9.00
N ILE A 430 8.28 0.94 -8.01
CA ILE A 430 7.42 -0.18 -7.54
C ILE A 430 6.41 -0.55 -8.62
N TYR A 431 5.79 0.42 -9.28
CA TYR A 431 4.89 0.19 -10.41
C TYR A 431 5.57 -0.63 -11.52
N TYR A 432 6.75 -0.20 -11.98
CA TYR A 432 7.46 -0.90 -13.06
C TYR A 432 7.96 -2.28 -12.63
N LEU A 433 8.32 -2.47 -11.36
CA LEU A 433 8.64 -3.79 -10.83
C LEU A 433 7.42 -4.72 -10.81
N LEU A 434 6.26 -4.25 -10.38
CA LEU A 434 5.02 -5.03 -10.43
C LEU A 434 4.67 -5.41 -11.87
N GLN A 435 4.74 -4.46 -12.80
CA GLN A 435 4.48 -4.71 -14.21
C GLN A 435 5.47 -5.72 -14.82
N ALA A 436 6.74 -5.68 -14.44
CA ALA A 436 7.77 -6.57 -14.98
C ALA A 436 7.74 -7.98 -14.36
N LEU A 437 7.32 -8.11 -13.09
CA LEU A 437 7.44 -9.35 -12.31
C LEU A 437 6.11 -10.08 -12.12
N ASP A 438 4.97 -9.39 -12.20
CA ASP A 438 3.64 -9.97 -11.99
C ASP A 438 2.76 -9.85 -13.26
N PRO A 439 2.52 -10.94 -13.99
CA PRO A 439 1.75 -10.91 -15.23
C PRO A 439 0.27 -10.55 -15.04
N GLU A 440 -0.28 -10.71 -13.83
CA GLU A 440 -1.68 -10.38 -13.54
C GLU A 440 -1.88 -8.89 -13.24
N PHE A 441 -0.79 -8.14 -13.01
CA PHE A 441 -0.85 -6.74 -12.64
C PHE A 441 -1.54 -5.89 -13.70
N ASP A 442 -1.13 -6.00 -14.97
CA ASP A 442 -1.70 -5.24 -16.08
C ASP A 442 -3.16 -5.64 -16.40
N GLU A 443 -3.60 -6.83 -15.97
CA GLU A 443 -5.00 -7.24 -16.07
C GLU A 443 -5.88 -6.54 -15.04
N LEU A 444 -5.32 -6.25 -13.86
CA LEU A 444 -6.02 -5.71 -12.70
C LEU A 444 -5.91 -4.19 -12.55
N PHE A 445 -4.78 -3.60 -12.94
CA PHE A 445 -4.43 -2.19 -12.76
C PHE A 445 -4.07 -1.53 -14.09
N LYS A 446 -5.08 -1.33 -14.96
CA LYS A 446 -4.88 -0.79 -16.31
C LYS A 446 -4.61 0.72 -16.38
N VAL A 447 -4.79 1.44 -15.28
CA VAL A 447 -4.71 2.91 -15.26
C VAL A 447 -3.56 3.37 -14.39
N ALA A 448 -2.50 3.80 -15.06
CA ALA A 448 -1.39 4.51 -14.46
C ALA A 448 -1.75 5.99 -14.28
N VAL A 449 -1.76 6.46 -13.03
CA VAL A 449 -1.94 7.88 -12.67
C VAL A 449 -0.57 8.43 -12.31
N ASP A 450 0.13 9.00 -13.30
CA ASP A 450 1.49 9.53 -13.15
C ASP A 450 1.48 10.99 -12.73
N PHE A 451 1.96 11.26 -11.51
CA PHE A 451 2.03 12.60 -10.92
C PHE A 451 3.30 13.32 -11.33
N ASP A 452 3.20 14.44 -12.04
CA ASP A 452 4.39 15.19 -12.48
C ASP A 452 5.20 15.72 -11.29
N ASP A 453 6.53 15.63 -11.37
CA ASP A 453 7.47 16.02 -10.29
C ASP A 453 7.69 17.55 -10.23
N GLU A 454 7.37 18.22 -11.34
CA GLU A 454 7.66 19.62 -11.59
C GLU A 454 6.59 20.25 -12.47
N LEU A 455 6.34 21.54 -12.22
CA LEU A 455 5.44 22.39 -12.97
C LEU A 455 6.26 23.23 -13.93
N GLN A 456 5.74 23.48 -15.13
CA GLN A 456 6.36 24.49 -15.99
C GLN A 456 6.20 25.88 -15.37
N ARG A 457 7.26 26.69 -15.37
CA ARG A 457 7.19 28.07 -14.89
C ARG A 457 6.56 28.97 -15.94
N ASP A 458 5.39 29.51 -15.59
CA ASP A 458 4.75 30.62 -16.28
C ASP A 458 3.92 31.45 -15.27
N SER A 459 3.47 32.62 -15.69
CA SER A 459 2.70 33.53 -14.81
C SER A 459 1.37 32.95 -14.32
N HIS A 460 0.81 31.95 -15.00
CA HIS A 460 -0.43 31.30 -14.57
C HIS A 460 -0.12 30.31 -13.44
N ASN A 461 0.89 29.46 -13.63
CA ASN A 461 1.34 28.49 -12.64
C ASN A 461 1.92 29.16 -11.40
N GLU A 462 2.66 30.26 -11.52
CA GLU A 462 3.15 31.04 -10.36
C GLU A 462 1.99 31.59 -9.50
N LYS A 463 0.93 32.11 -10.14
CA LYS A 463 -0.28 32.59 -9.44
C LYS A 463 -1.04 31.47 -8.77
N ASN A 464 -1.27 30.36 -9.47
CA ASN A 464 -1.90 29.18 -8.89
C ASN A 464 -1.06 28.68 -7.70
N TYR A 465 0.27 28.65 -7.82
CA TYR A 465 1.16 28.22 -6.73
C TYR A 465 1.02 29.12 -5.50
N GLY A 466 0.82 30.42 -5.70
CA GLY A 466 0.45 31.36 -4.62
C GLY A 466 -0.87 30.98 -3.93
N GLN A 467 -1.89 30.56 -4.68
CA GLN A 467 -3.16 30.05 -4.11
C GLN A 467 -2.97 28.73 -3.36
N LEU A 468 -2.13 27.83 -3.86
CA LEU A 468 -1.76 26.60 -3.16
C LEU A 468 -1.09 26.92 -1.82
N ILE A 469 -0.11 27.83 -1.81
CA ILE A 469 0.55 28.28 -0.57
C ILE A 469 -0.48 28.83 0.42
N ALA A 470 -1.42 29.66 -0.04
CA ALA A 470 -2.50 30.19 0.79
C ALA A 470 -3.38 29.09 1.38
N SER A 471 -3.76 28.10 0.56
CA SER A 471 -4.60 26.96 0.94
C SER A 471 -3.89 26.09 1.98
N LEU A 472 -2.61 25.80 1.77
CA LEU A 472 -1.78 25.04 2.71
C LEU A 472 -1.58 25.78 4.03
N ALA A 473 -1.35 27.09 3.99
CA ALA A 473 -1.23 27.91 5.18
C ALA A 473 -2.51 27.85 6.03
N ARG A 474 -3.69 27.97 5.41
CA ARG A 474 -4.98 27.81 6.11
C ARG A 474 -5.19 26.40 6.63
N HIS A 475 -4.96 25.38 5.80
CA HIS A 475 -5.15 23.97 6.17
C HIS A 475 -4.31 23.56 7.38
N HIS A 476 -3.09 24.08 7.48
CA HIS A 476 -2.17 23.82 8.60
C HIS A 476 -2.25 24.87 9.72
N GLU A 477 -3.25 25.76 9.72
CA GLU A 477 -3.46 26.80 10.75
C GLU A 477 -2.22 27.71 10.95
N LEU A 478 -1.53 28.05 9.86
CA LEU A 478 -0.32 28.88 9.86
C LEU A 478 -0.67 30.37 9.72
N ARG A 479 0.27 31.25 10.13
CA ARG A 479 0.17 32.69 9.84
C ARG A 479 0.11 32.92 8.33
N PRO A 480 -0.66 33.91 7.84
CA PRO A 480 -0.68 34.21 6.43
C PRO A 480 0.68 34.77 5.98
N LEU A 481 1.06 34.45 4.74
CA LEU A 481 2.28 34.93 4.12
C LEU A 481 1.99 36.28 3.43
N ASP A 482 2.97 37.18 3.42
CA ASP A 482 2.93 38.32 2.51
C ASP A 482 3.36 37.91 1.08
N ARG A 483 3.10 38.76 0.09
CA ARG A 483 3.47 38.47 -1.32
C ARG A 483 4.97 38.26 -1.56
N PHE A 484 5.84 38.87 -0.74
CA PHE A 484 7.29 38.70 -0.87
C PHE A 484 7.73 37.33 -0.33
N ALA A 485 7.12 36.86 0.76
CA ALA A 485 7.29 35.52 1.28
C ALA A 485 6.80 34.46 0.29
N VAL A 486 5.67 34.68 -0.38
CA VAL A 486 5.17 33.79 -1.45
C VAL A 486 6.19 33.70 -2.59
N ALA A 487 6.67 34.84 -3.10
CA ALA A 487 7.70 34.86 -4.15
C ALA A 487 8.98 34.12 -3.71
N ARG A 488 9.44 34.35 -2.47
CA ARG A 488 10.63 33.69 -1.93
C ARG A 488 10.46 32.17 -1.76
N VAL A 489 9.26 31.70 -1.41
CA VAL A 489 8.92 30.27 -1.36
C VAL A 489 9.00 29.67 -2.78
N ILE A 490 8.45 30.34 -3.79
CA ILE A 490 8.52 29.90 -5.18
C ILE A 490 9.97 29.82 -5.66
N ASP A 491 10.80 30.82 -5.36
CA ASP A 491 12.24 30.79 -5.66
C ASP A 491 12.93 29.57 -5.05
N HIS A 492 12.58 29.21 -3.80
CA HIS A 492 13.11 28.01 -3.18
C HIS A 492 12.63 26.73 -3.88
N CYS A 493 11.36 26.65 -4.24
CA CYS A 493 10.79 25.50 -4.94
C CYS A 493 11.36 25.32 -6.35
N MET A 494 11.76 26.41 -7.01
CA MET A 494 12.50 26.36 -8.27
C MET A 494 13.95 25.88 -8.04
N ARG A 495 14.60 26.34 -6.96
CA ARG A 495 15.93 25.82 -6.58
C ARG A 495 15.88 24.32 -6.28
N LEU A 496 14.84 23.83 -5.62
CA LEU A 496 14.64 22.39 -5.38
C LEU A 496 14.41 21.59 -6.67
N ALA A 497 13.88 22.22 -7.72
CA ALA A 497 13.72 21.60 -9.04
C ALA A 497 15.03 21.60 -9.87
N ASP A 498 16.11 22.24 -9.39
CA ASP A 498 17.36 22.41 -10.16
C ASP A 498 17.14 23.05 -11.56
N ASP A 499 16.06 23.81 -11.76
CA ASP A 499 15.68 24.40 -13.05
C ASP A 499 14.88 25.71 -12.87
N SER A 500 15.37 26.81 -13.43
CA SER A 500 14.76 28.14 -13.36
C SER A 500 13.50 28.29 -14.23
N GLU A 501 13.21 27.30 -15.08
CA GLU A 501 12.02 27.17 -15.90
C GLU A 501 11.00 26.19 -15.30
N ARG A 502 11.25 25.64 -14.11
CA ARG A 502 10.40 24.66 -13.43
C ARG A 502 10.17 25.00 -11.96
N ILE A 503 9.05 24.56 -11.40
CA ILE A 503 8.70 24.70 -9.97
C ILE A 503 8.44 23.32 -9.41
N SER A 504 9.09 22.95 -8.30
CA SER A 504 8.88 21.64 -7.68
C SER A 504 7.42 21.41 -7.25
N SER A 505 6.87 20.22 -7.56
CA SER A 505 5.55 19.77 -7.10
C SER A 505 5.61 18.99 -5.77
N HIS A 506 6.78 18.91 -5.13
CA HIS A 506 6.99 18.14 -3.91
C HIS A 506 6.35 18.82 -2.68
N MET A 507 5.05 18.56 -2.48
CA MET A 507 4.20 19.20 -1.46
C MET A 507 4.78 19.12 -0.05
N ARG A 508 5.41 18.01 0.34
CA ARG A 508 6.01 17.86 1.67
C ARG A 508 7.09 18.92 1.93
N SER A 509 8.00 19.13 0.99
CA SER A 509 9.07 20.14 1.14
C SER A 509 8.49 21.55 1.23
N LEU A 510 7.43 21.83 0.46
CA LEU A 510 6.72 23.10 0.51
C LEU A 510 6.09 23.34 1.89
N VAL A 511 5.35 22.36 2.42
CA VAL A 511 4.72 22.44 3.74
C VAL A 511 5.77 22.60 4.84
N ASP A 512 6.85 21.80 4.80
CA ASP A 512 7.93 21.86 5.78
C ASP A 512 8.62 23.24 5.79
N LEU A 513 8.80 23.86 4.62
CA LEU A 513 9.37 25.21 4.51
C LEU A 513 8.44 26.26 5.14
N ILE A 514 7.15 26.25 4.77
CA ILE A 514 6.19 27.24 5.27
C ILE A 514 6.00 27.10 6.79
N GLN A 515 5.97 25.87 7.33
CA GLN A 515 5.90 25.63 8.76
C GLN A 515 7.14 26.15 9.51
N GLN A 516 8.33 25.96 8.95
CA GLN A 516 9.56 26.51 9.52
C GLN A 516 9.62 28.05 9.45
N ALA A 517 9.15 28.64 8.36
CA ALA A 517 9.02 30.09 8.24
C ALA A 517 8.01 30.66 9.27
N ASN A 518 6.89 29.96 9.48
CA ASN A 518 5.90 30.30 10.51
C ASN A 518 6.50 30.28 11.93
N TYR A 519 7.38 29.32 12.22
CA TYR A 519 8.11 29.28 13.50
C TYR A 519 8.96 30.54 13.68
N TRP A 520 9.74 30.93 12.68
CA TRP A 520 10.61 32.12 12.76
C TRP A 520 9.85 33.44 12.82
N ALA A 521 8.70 33.53 12.16
CA ALA A 521 7.78 34.65 12.30
C ALA A 521 7.20 34.72 13.72
N GLY A 522 6.87 33.55 14.31
CA GLY A 522 6.38 33.44 15.68
C GLY A 522 7.41 33.85 16.73
N GLU A 523 8.69 33.47 16.57
CA GLU A 523 9.78 33.91 17.45
C GLU A 523 9.98 35.44 17.49
N GLN A 524 9.49 36.14 16.47
CA GLN A 524 9.54 37.60 16.35
C GLN A 524 8.17 38.26 16.62
N ASP A 525 7.19 37.50 17.12
CA ASP A 525 5.81 37.94 17.36
C ASP A 525 5.16 38.63 16.13
N LYS A 526 5.56 38.23 14.91
CA LYS A 526 4.98 38.76 13.67
C LYS A 526 3.58 38.17 13.45
N SER A 527 2.68 38.97 12.89
CA SER A 527 1.33 38.54 12.48
C SER A 527 1.30 37.89 11.10
N ARG A 528 2.34 38.10 10.28
CA ARG A 528 2.48 37.59 8.91
C ARG A 528 3.89 37.01 8.72
N ILE A 529 4.00 36.00 7.86
CA ILE A 529 5.29 35.45 7.43
C ILE A 529 5.85 36.34 6.32
N THR A 530 7.10 36.78 6.49
CA THR A 530 7.81 37.66 5.57
C THR A 530 8.91 36.91 4.80
N SER A 531 9.44 37.49 3.71
CA SER A 531 10.55 36.89 2.94
C SER A 531 11.76 36.54 3.81
N ASP A 532 12.07 37.38 4.80
CA ASP A 532 13.20 37.18 5.72
C ASP A 532 12.99 35.94 6.60
N ASP A 533 11.74 35.62 6.96
CA ASP A 533 11.43 34.44 7.77
C ASP A 533 11.58 33.16 6.94
N VAL A 534 11.27 33.22 5.64
CA VAL A 534 11.48 32.12 4.68
C VAL A 534 12.98 31.91 4.43
N GLU A 535 13.74 32.97 4.20
CA GLU A 535 15.20 32.88 4.04
C GLU A 535 15.83 32.27 5.28
N LYS A 536 15.47 32.76 6.47
CA LYS A 536 15.96 32.22 7.75
C LYS A 536 15.61 30.75 7.94
N ALA A 537 14.44 30.30 7.46
CA ALA A 537 14.08 28.88 7.47
C ALA A 537 15.02 28.05 6.60
N VAL A 538 15.31 28.51 5.38
CA VAL A 538 16.24 27.85 4.44
C VAL A 538 17.66 27.81 5.00
N GLU A 539 18.19 28.95 5.47
CA GLU A 539 19.52 29.04 6.08
C GLU A 539 19.66 28.12 7.29
N ALA A 540 18.66 28.12 8.18
CA ALA A 540 18.67 27.26 9.36
C ALA A 540 18.60 25.77 8.99
N GLN A 541 17.88 25.41 7.92
CA GLN A 541 17.86 24.04 7.41
C GLN A 541 19.23 23.60 6.90
N ILE A 542 19.91 24.45 6.13
CA ILE A 542 21.27 24.20 5.64
C ILE A 542 22.23 24.06 6.82
N HIS A 543 22.19 25.00 7.78
CA HIS A 543 23.08 25.00 8.93
C HIS A 543 22.93 23.75 9.83
N ARG A 544 21.72 23.18 9.95
CA ARG A 544 21.52 21.94 10.69
C ARG A 544 22.19 20.73 10.03
N ALA A 545 22.48 20.79 8.74
CA ALA A 545 23.02 19.68 7.97
C ALA A 545 24.51 19.87 7.59
N ASP A 546 25.00 21.11 7.46
CA ASP A 546 26.28 21.47 6.83
C ASP A 546 27.56 21.10 7.61
N ARG A 547 27.48 20.42 8.76
CA ARG A 547 28.66 20.08 9.59
C ARG A 547 29.79 19.44 8.79
N ILE A 548 29.48 18.49 7.90
CA ILE A 548 30.50 17.80 7.09
C ILE A 548 31.08 18.73 6.02
N GLN A 549 30.23 19.52 5.35
CA GLN A 549 30.67 20.54 4.40
C GLN A 549 31.64 21.52 5.07
N GLN A 550 31.30 22.04 6.26
CA GLN A 550 32.16 22.96 7.01
C GLN A 550 33.49 22.32 7.39
N GLN A 551 33.50 21.05 7.84
CA GLN A 551 34.74 20.33 8.16
C GLN A 551 35.64 20.19 6.92
N LEU A 552 35.06 19.85 5.77
CA LEU A 552 35.80 19.69 4.52
C LEU A 552 36.39 21.04 4.05
N GLN A 553 35.60 22.10 4.11
CA GLN A 553 36.05 23.46 3.81
C GLN A 553 37.20 23.88 4.75
N GLN A 554 37.10 23.63 6.06
CA GLN A 554 38.16 23.93 7.01
C GLN A 554 39.48 23.23 6.67
N GLU A 555 39.44 21.97 6.24
CA GLU A 555 40.65 21.24 5.83
C GLU A 555 41.28 21.79 4.54
N VAL A 556 40.48 22.36 3.64
CA VAL A 556 41.00 23.13 2.49
C VAL A 556 41.64 24.43 2.92
N ILE A 557 41.04 25.16 3.87
CA ILE A 557 41.58 26.43 4.37
C ILE A 557 42.88 26.21 5.15
N ARG A 558 42.99 25.11 5.90
CA ARG A 558 44.22 24.71 6.60
C ARG A 558 45.34 24.23 5.66
N GLY A 559 45.01 23.94 4.41
CA GLY A 559 45.95 23.39 3.43
C GLY A 559 46.20 21.88 3.57
N THR A 560 45.43 21.18 4.42
CA THR A 560 45.44 19.71 4.48
C THR A 560 44.93 19.13 3.15
N LEU A 561 43.86 19.70 2.62
CA LEU A 561 43.36 19.43 1.28
C LEU A 561 43.90 20.48 0.31
N MET A 562 44.63 20.01 -0.71
CA MET A 562 45.41 20.83 -1.61
C MET A 562 44.57 21.36 -2.77
N ILE A 563 43.69 22.32 -2.49
CA ILE A 563 42.93 23.06 -3.50
C ILE A 563 43.53 24.46 -3.64
N ALA A 564 43.95 24.84 -4.85
CA ALA A 564 44.48 26.16 -5.15
C ALA A 564 43.37 27.08 -5.67
N THR A 565 43.42 28.36 -5.30
CA THR A 565 42.46 29.40 -5.74
C THR A 565 43.17 30.61 -6.39
N ALA A 566 44.47 30.46 -6.67
CA ALA A 566 45.34 31.45 -7.30
C ALA A 566 46.60 30.78 -7.86
N GLY A 567 47.30 31.47 -8.77
CA GLY A 567 48.51 30.97 -9.43
C GLY A 567 48.21 30.15 -10.69
N GLU A 568 49.27 29.63 -11.33
CA GLU A 568 49.16 28.89 -12.59
C GLU A 568 50.04 27.62 -12.54
N VAL A 569 49.51 26.49 -13.02
CA VAL A 569 50.21 25.20 -12.98
C VAL A 569 49.93 24.39 -14.25
N VAL A 570 50.96 23.77 -14.82
CA VAL A 570 50.84 22.86 -15.99
C VAL A 570 50.27 21.52 -15.54
N GLY A 571 49.26 21.03 -16.25
CA GLY A 571 48.65 19.73 -16.03
C GLY A 571 47.87 19.63 -14.72
N GLN A 572 47.37 20.74 -14.17
CA GLN A 572 46.58 20.76 -12.94
C GLN A 572 45.36 21.66 -13.09
N ILE A 573 44.21 21.20 -12.61
CA ILE A 573 42.96 21.96 -12.64
C ILE A 573 42.08 21.65 -11.42
N ASN A 574 41.22 22.58 -11.03
CA ASN A 574 40.17 22.32 -10.05
C ASN A 574 38.93 21.78 -10.78
N GLY A 575 38.63 20.50 -10.61
CA GLY A 575 37.32 19.93 -10.95
C GLY A 575 36.29 20.18 -9.84
N LEU A 576 35.01 19.95 -10.11
CA LEU A 576 33.94 20.09 -9.13
C LEU A 576 33.10 18.83 -9.04
N SER A 577 32.92 18.34 -7.82
CA SER A 577 32.08 17.19 -7.48
C SER A 577 30.89 17.63 -6.60
N VAL A 578 29.86 16.78 -6.51
CA VAL A 578 28.73 16.97 -5.60
C VAL A 578 28.70 15.80 -4.65
N MET A 579 28.63 16.10 -3.36
CA MET A 579 28.39 15.09 -2.32
C MET A 579 26.92 15.12 -1.91
N LEU A 580 26.31 13.94 -1.82
CA LEU A 580 24.95 13.75 -1.30
C LEU A 580 25.05 12.99 0.03
N LEU A 581 24.67 13.65 1.13
CA LEU A 581 24.60 13.05 2.46
C LEU A 581 23.17 13.17 2.99
N GLY A 582 22.44 12.06 2.92
CA GLY A 582 21.00 12.07 3.24
C GLY A 582 20.25 13.01 2.29
N GLY A 583 19.60 14.03 2.83
CA GLY A 583 18.87 15.05 2.06
C GLY A 583 19.69 16.29 1.69
N GLN A 584 20.97 16.38 2.06
CA GLN A 584 21.80 17.54 1.77
C GLN A 584 22.77 17.28 0.62
N ARG A 585 22.85 18.26 -0.29
CA ARG A 585 23.82 18.31 -1.39
C ARG A 585 24.75 19.50 -1.18
N PHE A 586 26.04 19.29 -1.40
CA PHE A 586 27.02 20.39 -1.43
C PHE A 586 28.13 20.08 -2.42
N GLY A 587 28.69 21.14 -3.01
CA GLY A 587 29.80 21.02 -3.96
C GLY A 587 31.14 20.94 -3.25
N HIS A 588 32.05 20.18 -3.82
CA HIS A 588 33.43 20.10 -3.37
C HIS A 588 34.39 20.20 -4.55
N PRO A 589 35.32 21.18 -4.55
CA PRO A 589 36.37 21.22 -5.54
C PRO A 589 37.40 20.13 -5.27
N THR A 590 37.79 19.46 -6.34
CA THR A 590 38.80 18.40 -6.32
C THR A 590 39.94 18.78 -7.23
N ARG A 591 41.19 18.60 -6.78
CA ARG A 591 42.35 18.83 -7.61
C ARG A 591 42.53 17.65 -8.56
N ILE A 592 42.53 17.91 -9.86
CA ILE A 592 42.79 16.91 -10.90
C ILE A 592 44.16 17.20 -11.50
N THR A 593 45.00 16.18 -11.65
CA THR A 593 46.30 16.31 -12.30
C THR A 593 46.42 15.37 -13.50
N ALA A 594 47.16 15.84 -14.50
CA ALA A 594 47.53 15.09 -15.69
C ALA A 594 49.03 15.16 -15.89
N ARG A 595 49.64 14.03 -16.26
CA ARG A 595 51.01 13.96 -16.75
C ARG A 595 51.00 13.30 -18.11
N ALA A 596 51.83 13.79 -19.03
CA ALA A 596 51.97 13.26 -20.37
C ALA A 596 53.46 13.08 -20.72
N ARG A 597 53.77 11.97 -21.38
CA ARG A 597 55.12 11.65 -21.88
C ARG A 597 55.03 10.78 -23.13
N LEU A 598 56.17 10.58 -23.78
CA LEU A 598 56.32 9.59 -24.86
C LEU A 598 55.92 8.18 -24.37
N GLY A 599 55.08 7.48 -25.14
CA GLY A 599 54.63 6.13 -24.81
C GLY A 599 53.87 5.41 -25.93
N LYS A 600 53.20 4.30 -25.60
CA LYS A 600 52.55 3.39 -26.56
C LYS A 600 51.04 3.62 -26.78
N GLY A 601 50.57 4.85 -26.58
CA GLY A 601 49.16 5.23 -26.84
C GLY A 601 48.17 4.89 -25.73
N GLN A 602 48.58 5.01 -24.47
CA GLN A 602 47.74 4.71 -23.31
C GLN A 602 47.50 5.96 -22.47
N VAL A 603 46.24 6.21 -22.11
CA VAL A 603 45.85 7.14 -21.05
C VAL A 603 45.40 6.29 -19.87
N VAL A 604 46.13 6.41 -18.77
CA VAL A 604 45.86 5.67 -17.53
C VAL A 604 44.99 6.56 -16.64
N ASP A 605 43.81 6.07 -16.34
CA ASP A 605 42.94 6.61 -15.29
C ASP A 605 43.32 5.91 -13.98
N ILE A 606 43.94 6.64 -13.04
CA ILE A 606 44.44 6.04 -11.81
C ILE A 606 43.28 5.53 -10.97
N GLU A 607 42.17 6.27 -10.86
CA GLU A 607 40.98 5.87 -10.11
C GLU A 607 40.42 4.54 -10.61
N ARG A 608 40.36 4.36 -11.93
CA ARG A 608 39.92 3.09 -12.52
C ARG A 608 40.87 1.94 -12.22
N GLU A 609 42.18 2.15 -12.34
CA GLU A 609 43.17 1.08 -12.10
C GLU A 609 43.19 0.61 -10.64
N VAL A 610 42.75 1.45 -9.70
CA VAL A 610 42.62 1.10 -8.28
C VAL A 610 41.18 0.80 -7.85
N GLU A 611 40.27 0.57 -8.79
CA GLU A 611 38.85 0.22 -8.55
C GLU A 611 38.08 1.28 -7.73
N LEU A 612 38.49 2.55 -7.80
CA LEU A 612 37.77 3.69 -7.25
C LEU A 612 36.92 4.43 -8.31
N GLY A 613 37.19 4.23 -9.61
CA GLY A 613 36.42 4.80 -10.71
C GLY A 613 35.26 3.90 -11.14
N GLY A 614 34.05 4.45 -11.20
CA GLY A 614 32.88 3.72 -11.69
C GLY A 614 32.77 3.64 -13.23
N PRO A 615 31.75 2.94 -13.76
CA PRO A 615 31.62 2.70 -15.21
C PRO A 615 31.38 3.97 -16.03
N ILE A 616 30.63 4.95 -15.52
CA ILE A 616 30.36 6.20 -16.26
C ILE A 616 31.61 7.06 -16.28
N HIS A 617 32.36 7.13 -15.18
CA HIS A 617 33.64 7.83 -15.16
C HIS A 617 34.64 7.20 -16.15
N SER A 618 34.78 5.88 -16.12
CA SER A 618 35.64 5.13 -17.05
C SER A 618 35.30 5.41 -18.53
N LYS A 619 34.00 5.50 -18.85
CA LYS A 619 33.52 5.87 -20.19
C LYS A 619 33.97 7.29 -20.57
N GLY A 620 33.92 8.24 -19.62
CA GLY A 620 34.41 9.60 -19.79
C GLY A 620 35.87 9.64 -20.24
N VAL A 621 36.76 8.91 -19.57
CA VAL A 621 38.18 8.87 -19.94
C VAL A 621 38.40 8.29 -21.34
N TYR A 622 37.65 7.25 -21.72
CA TYR A 622 37.70 6.72 -23.09
C TYR A 622 37.26 7.74 -24.15
N ILE A 623 36.30 8.60 -23.84
CA ILE A 623 35.90 9.71 -24.72
C ILE A 623 37.06 10.69 -24.91
N LEU A 624 37.84 10.97 -23.86
CA LEU A 624 39.02 11.85 -23.95
C LEU A 624 40.08 11.27 -24.91
N CYS A 625 40.33 9.96 -24.82
CA CYS A 625 41.22 9.26 -25.76
C CYS A 625 40.74 9.40 -27.21
N GLY A 626 39.43 9.22 -27.44
CA GLY A 626 38.80 9.38 -28.75
C GLY A 626 38.98 10.80 -29.30
N PHE A 627 38.72 11.82 -28.47
CA PHE A 627 38.91 13.22 -28.83
C PHE A 627 40.37 13.53 -29.21
N ILE A 628 41.34 13.14 -28.37
CA ILE A 628 42.76 13.45 -28.63
C ILE A 628 43.25 12.78 -29.90
N SER A 629 42.91 11.50 -30.08
CA SER A 629 43.34 10.73 -31.26
C SER A 629 42.71 11.31 -32.53
N GLY A 630 41.41 11.56 -32.52
CA GLY A 630 40.68 12.08 -33.68
C GLY A 630 41.06 13.52 -34.03
N ARG A 631 41.35 14.37 -33.04
CA ARG A 631 41.63 15.80 -33.28
C ARG A 631 43.07 16.07 -33.67
N TYR A 632 44.05 15.41 -33.05
CA TYR A 632 45.47 15.77 -33.17
C TYR A 632 46.35 14.70 -33.83
N ALA A 633 45.88 13.46 -33.94
CA ALA A 633 46.67 12.37 -34.51
C ALA A 633 45.87 11.54 -35.55
N PRO A 634 45.25 12.17 -36.57
CA PRO A 634 44.50 11.43 -37.59
C PRO A 634 45.43 10.54 -38.46
N ASP A 635 46.64 11.04 -38.76
CA ASP A 635 47.58 10.38 -39.68
C ASP A 635 48.83 9.81 -38.97
N TYR A 636 48.91 9.95 -37.65
CA TYR A 636 50.04 9.47 -36.84
C TYR A 636 49.55 8.48 -35.77
N PRO A 637 50.33 7.44 -35.43
CA PRO A 637 50.00 6.61 -34.27
C PRO A 637 50.02 7.47 -33.00
N LEU A 638 49.08 7.24 -32.09
CA LEU A 638 49.06 7.95 -30.81
C LEU A 638 50.24 7.46 -29.94
N SER A 639 51.36 8.17 -29.97
CA SER A 639 52.58 7.80 -29.21
C SER A 639 52.64 8.44 -27.82
N LEU A 640 51.54 8.34 -27.07
CA LEU A 640 51.32 8.99 -25.78
C LEU A 640 51.30 7.98 -24.62
N SER A 641 51.94 8.29 -23.50
CA SER A 641 51.59 7.71 -22.19
C SER A 641 51.19 8.86 -21.28
N ALA A 642 49.92 8.88 -20.89
CA ALA A 642 49.40 9.88 -19.96
C ALA A 642 48.79 9.21 -18.72
N SER A 643 48.76 9.94 -17.61
CA SER A 643 48.09 9.53 -16.37
C SER A 643 47.21 10.66 -15.87
N LEU A 644 45.99 10.34 -15.46
CA LEU A 644 45.02 11.23 -14.82
C LEU A 644 44.76 10.74 -13.39
N VAL A 645 44.61 11.68 -12.45
CA VAL A 645 44.27 11.37 -11.05
C VAL A 645 43.46 12.50 -10.41
N PHE A 646 42.49 12.11 -9.59
CA PHE A 646 41.82 12.96 -8.61
C PHE A 646 42.62 12.93 -7.31
N GLU A 647 43.40 13.98 -7.11
CA GLU A 647 44.30 14.10 -5.98
C GLU A 647 43.56 14.13 -4.65
N GLN A 648 44.04 13.36 -3.68
CA GLN A 648 43.44 13.22 -2.34
C GLN A 648 41.97 12.72 -2.38
N SER A 649 41.57 12.02 -3.45
CA SER A 649 40.35 11.23 -3.49
C SER A 649 40.59 9.85 -2.89
N TYR A 650 39.80 9.49 -1.88
CA TYR A 650 39.87 8.18 -1.19
C TYR A 650 38.56 7.39 -1.25
N GLY A 651 37.55 7.94 -1.93
CA GLY A 651 36.25 7.31 -2.13
C GLY A 651 36.00 7.02 -3.61
N GLU A 652 34.83 6.45 -3.89
CA GLU A 652 34.40 6.19 -5.26
C GLU A 652 34.20 7.50 -6.03
N VAL A 653 34.66 7.52 -7.28
CA VAL A 653 34.48 8.61 -8.25
C VAL A 653 33.57 8.07 -9.35
N GLU A 654 32.39 8.69 -9.53
CA GLU A 654 31.44 8.26 -10.54
C GLU A 654 30.76 9.45 -11.24
N GLY A 655 30.37 9.22 -12.49
CA GLY A 655 29.80 10.22 -13.39
C GLY A 655 30.83 10.82 -14.36
N ASP A 656 30.35 11.58 -15.34
CA ASP A 656 31.15 12.17 -16.43
C ASP A 656 31.33 13.69 -16.29
N SER A 657 30.85 14.28 -15.19
CA SER A 657 30.80 15.73 -15.02
C SER A 657 32.16 16.43 -14.82
N ALA A 658 33.24 15.65 -14.72
CA ALA A 658 34.62 16.12 -14.62
C ALA A 658 35.40 15.95 -15.94
N SER A 659 34.83 15.32 -16.97
CA SER A 659 35.58 14.94 -18.17
C SER A 659 36.14 16.13 -18.95
N SER A 660 35.45 17.28 -18.97
CA SER A 660 36.04 18.51 -19.53
C SER A 660 37.27 18.99 -18.74
N ALA A 661 37.23 18.90 -17.40
CA ALA A 661 38.34 19.30 -16.54
C ALA A 661 39.56 18.37 -16.73
N GLU A 662 39.35 17.05 -16.74
CA GLU A 662 40.38 16.05 -17.06
C GLU A 662 41.01 16.33 -18.42
N LEU A 663 40.19 16.63 -19.44
CA LEU A 663 40.67 16.97 -20.77
C LEU A 663 41.52 18.24 -20.77
N TYR A 664 41.09 19.31 -20.08
CA TYR A 664 41.90 20.53 -19.97
C TYR A 664 43.25 20.28 -19.31
N ALA A 665 43.28 19.49 -18.22
CA ALA A 665 44.54 19.10 -17.58
C ALA A 665 45.45 18.35 -18.56
N LEU A 666 44.89 17.43 -19.37
CA LEU A 666 45.64 16.68 -20.36
C LEU A 666 46.16 17.55 -21.51
N LEU A 667 45.35 18.46 -22.04
CA LEU A 667 45.77 19.44 -23.05
C LEU A 667 46.86 20.38 -22.53
N SER A 668 46.76 20.80 -21.27
CA SER A 668 47.80 21.58 -20.59
C SER A 668 49.10 20.77 -20.46
N ALA A 669 49.04 19.51 -20.05
CA ALA A 669 50.21 18.64 -19.95
C ALA A 669 50.88 18.39 -21.31
N LEU A 670 50.11 18.32 -22.40
CA LEU A 670 50.61 18.10 -23.76
C LEU A 670 51.21 19.37 -24.38
N SER A 671 50.55 20.53 -24.21
CA SER A 671 51.00 21.82 -24.75
C SER A 671 52.11 22.47 -23.92
N GLY A 672 52.22 22.14 -22.64
CA GLY A 672 53.13 22.81 -21.69
C GLY A 672 52.61 24.16 -21.19
N LEU A 673 51.38 24.55 -21.53
CA LEU A 673 50.77 25.79 -21.07
C LEU A 673 50.19 25.62 -19.66
N ALA A 674 50.42 26.58 -18.78
CA ALA A 674 49.89 26.55 -17.42
C ALA A 674 48.40 26.93 -17.38
N ILE A 675 47.63 26.29 -16.50
CA ILE A 675 46.22 26.61 -16.23
C ILE A 675 46.14 27.50 -14.99
N LYS A 676 45.36 28.58 -15.08
CA LYS A 676 45.02 29.46 -13.97
C LYS A 676 44.17 28.74 -12.91
N GLN A 677 44.68 28.68 -11.69
CA GLN A 677 44.06 27.96 -10.55
C GLN A 677 42.99 28.78 -9.82
N GLN A 678 42.75 30.03 -10.23
CA GLN A 678 41.59 30.83 -9.80
C GLN A 678 40.26 30.36 -10.41
N PHE A 679 40.33 29.43 -11.37
CA PHE A 679 39.17 28.82 -11.98
C PHE A 679 38.92 27.41 -11.44
N ALA A 680 37.65 27.07 -11.34
CA ALA A 680 37.20 25.69 -11.28
C ALA A 680 36.31 25.35 -12.48
N VAL A 681 36.22 24.06 -12.81
CA VAL A 681 35.55 23.59 -14.02
C VAL A 681 34.65 22.42 -13.70
N THR A 682 33.47 22.42 -14.32
CA THR A 682 32.62 21.24 -14.45
C THR A 682 32.00 21.19 -15.83
N GLY A 683 31.74 19.98 -16.32
CA GLY A 683 31.13 19.72 -17.60
C GLY A 683 31.52 18.34 -18.11
N SER A 684 30.54 17.62 -18.64
CA SER A 684 30.81 16.44 -19.45
C SER A 684 31.28 16.89 -20.84
N VAL A 685 31.92 16.01 -21.60
CA VAL A 685 32.42 16.31 -22.95
C VAL A 685 32.24 15.09 -23.84
N ASN A 686 31.86 15.31 -25.10
CA ASN A 686 31.77 14.25 -26.09
C ASN A 686 33.05 14.12 -26.94
N GLN A 687 33.09 13.14 -27.84
CA GLN A 687 34.29 12.89 -28.68
C GLN A 687 34.62 14.03 -29.66
N LEU A 688 33.70 14.96 -29.89
CA LEU A 688 33.92 16.12 -30.77
C LEU A 688 34.40 17.37 -30.01
N GLY A 689 34.47 17.29 -28.68
CA GLY A 689 34.86 18.40 -27.82
C GLY A 689 33.72 19.37 -27.50
N GLU A 690 32.48 18.94 -27.65
CA GLU A 690 31.30 19.71 -27.22
C GLU A 690 31.04 19.45 -25.73
N VAL A 691 30.86 20.53 -24.97
CA VAL A 691 30.62 20.48 -23.52
C VAL A 691 29.15 20.20 -23.25
N GLN A 692 28.87 19.23 -22.39
CA GLN A 692 27.54 18.69 -22.13
C GLN A 692 27.06 19.01 -20.71
N ALA A 693 25.74 19.05 -20.54
CA ALA A 693 25.11 19.39 -19.28
C ALA A 693 25.46 18.40 -18.15
N ILE A 694 25.46 18.91 -16.93
CA ILE A 694 25.76 18.15 -15.71
C ILE A 694 24.69 18.38 -14.64
N GLY A 695 24.61 17.48 -13.66
CA GLY A 695 23.77 17.67 -12.47
C GLY A 695 24.46 18.47 -11.36
N GLY A 696 23.66 19.14 -10.53
CA GLY A 696 24.11 19.87 -9.33
C GLY A 696 25.03 21.05 -9.61
N VAL A 697 24.73 21.83 -10.65
CA VAL A 697 25.56 22.97 -11.07
C VAL A 697 25.60 24.05 -9.99
N ASN A 698 24.50 24.27 -9.27
CA ASN A 698 24.39 25.28 -8.21
C ASN A 698 25.35 24.95 -7.07
N GLU A 699 25.27 23.72 -6.55
CA GLU A 699 26.13 23.26 -5.45
C GLU A 699 27.61 23.32 -5.82
N LYS A 700 27.95 22.96 -7.05
CA LYS A 700 29.34 22.99 -7.55
C LYS A 700 29.91 24.41 -7.57
N ILE A 701 29.15 25.38 -8.10
CA ILE A 701 29.57 26.78 -8.12
C ILE A 701 29.73 27.31 -6.70
N GLU A 702 28.72 27.09 -5.86
CA GLU A 702 28.68 27.55 -4.47
C GLU A 702 29.81 26.95 -3.63
N GLY A 703 30.12 25.67 -3.82
CA GLY A 703 31.19 24.99 -3.10
C GLY A 703 32.58 25.57 -3.38
N TYR A 704 32.86 25.96 -4.64
CA TYR A 704 34.10 26.66 -4.98
C TYR A 704 34.10 28.10 -4.47
N PHE A 705 32.98 28.80 -4.65
CA PHE A 705 32.80 30.16 -4.16
C PHE A 705 33.05 30.27 -2.65
N ASP A 706 32.54 29.33 -1.85
CA ASP A 706 32.73 29.32 -0.39
C ASP A 706 34.21 29.29 0.01
N ILE A 707 35.02 28.50 -0.71
CA ILE A 707 36.47 28.40 -0.48
C ILE A 707 37.18 29.68 -0.89
N CYS A 708 36.81 30.25 -2.04
CA CYS A 708 37.32 31.55 -2.51
C CYS A 708 36.99 32.67 -1.51
N LYS A 709 35.74 32.74 -1.06
CA LYS A 709 35.24 33.72 -0.08
C LYS A 709 35.98 33.59 1.24
N ALA A 710 36.15 32.38 1.76
CA ALA A 710 36.87 32.12 3.01
C ALA A 710 38.36 32.50 2.94
N ARG A 711 38.98 32.46 1.75
CA ARG A 711 40.36 32.93 1.51
C ARG A 711 40.46 34.41 1.14
N GLY A 712 39.34 35.09 0.95
CA GLY A 712 39.24 36.42 0.39
C GLY A 712 39.11 36.39 -1.14
N LEU A 713 38.04 37.02 -1.66
CA LEU A 713 37.79 37.11 -3.10
C LEU A 713 38.81 38.03 -3.77
N SER A 714 39.46 37.54 -4.82
CA SER A 714 40.48 38.28 -5.57
C SER A 714 39.92 39.09 -6.73
N GLY A 715 38.68 38.85 -7.16
CA GLY A 715 38.05 39.51 -8.31
C GLY A 715 38.26 38.83 -9.65
N ASP A 716 39.17 37.87 -9.73
CA ASP A 716 39.51 37.15 -10.95
C ASP A 716 39.17 35.65 -10.88
N GLN A 717 38.57 35.23 -9.75
CA GLN A 717 38.09 33.86 -9.51
C GLN A 717 36.76 33.59 -10.23
N GLY A 718 36.56 32.34 -10.63
CA GLY A 718 35.30 31.95 -11.24
C GLY A 718 35.15 30.47 -11.55
N VAL A 719 34.00 30.12 -12.13
CA VAL A 719 33.67 28.74 -12.49
C VAL A 719 33.27 28.66 -13.96
N LEU A 720 33.84 27.70 -14.69
CA LEU A 720 33.40 27.33 -16.03
C LEU A 720 32.35 26.22 -15.93
N ILE A 721 31.22 26.43 -16.58
CA ILE A 721 30.08 25.50 -16.62
C ILE A 721 29.62 25.26 -18.06
N PRO A 722 28.90 24.17 -18.35
CA PRO A 722 28.28 23.98 -19.66
C PRO A 722 27.26 25.10 -19.95
N SER A 723 27.28 25.65 -21.16
CA SER A 723 26.25 26.62 -21.61
C SER A 723 24.83 26.05 -21.49
N ALA A 724 24.69 24.73 -21.67
CA ALA A 724 23.41 24.02 -21.50
C ALA A 724 22.87 24.05 -20.06
N ASN A 725 23.69 24.38 -19.06
CA ASN A 725 23.28 24.48 -17.66
C ASN A 725 22.77 25.85 -17.23
N ILE A 726 22.80 26.88 -18.09
CA ILE A 726 22.35 28.25 -17.72
C ILE A 726 20.92 28.23 -17.16
N LYS A 727 20.02 27.47 -17.78
CA LYS A 727 18.62 27.33 -17.31
C LYS A 727 18.48 26.64 -15.95
N HIS A 728 19.49 25.91 -15.49
CA HIS A 728 19.50 25.22 -14.19
C HIS A 728 20.02 26.11 -13.04
N LEU A 729 20.42 27.36 -13.34
CA LEU A 729 21.01 28.26 -12.35
C LEU A 729 19.95 28.89 -11.45
N MET A 730 20.07 28.59 -10.16
CA MET A 730 19.30 29.14 -9.05
C MET A 730 20.25 29.40 -7.88
N LEU A 731 21.33 30.16 -8.12
CA LEU A 731 22.42 30.36 -7.17
C LEU A 731 21.96 31.14 -5.93
N ARG A 732 22.63 30.92 -4.80
CA ARG A 732 22.46 31.73 -3.59
C ARG A 732 22.76 33.21 -3.88
N GLU A 733 22.01 34.08 -3.21
CA GLU A 733 22.11 35.54 -3.37
C GLU A 733 23.53 36.06 -3.12
N ASP A 734 24.27 35.46 -2.20
CA ASP A 734 25.64 35.88 -1.87
C ASP A 734 26.64 35.65 -3.01
N VAL A 735 26.38 34.67 -3.88
CA VAL A 735 27.16 34.45 -5.11
C VAL A 735 26.77 35.48 -6.18
N VAL A 736 25.47 35.73 -6.35
CA VAL A 736 24.94 36.69 -7.32
C VAL A 736 25.47 38.09 -7.05
N GLU A 737 25.45 38.53 -5.80
CA GLU A 737 25.97 39.84 -5.38
C GLU A 737 27.49 39.95 -5.56
N ALA A 738 28.25 38.86 -5.32
CA ALA A 738 29.69 38.86 -5.61
C ALA A 738 29.98 38.99 -7.12
N VAL A 739 29.18 38.37 -7.99
CA VAL A 739 29.31 38.52 -9.45
C VAL A 739 28.95 39.94 -9.89
N LYS A 740 27.86 40.49 -9.36
CA LYS A 740 27.43 41.88 -9.61
C LYS A 740 28.48 42.90 -9.17
N ALA A 741 29.18 42.64 -8.07
CA ALA A 741 30.29 43.46 -7.59
C ALA A 741 31.60 43.24 -8.38
N GLY A 742 31.63 42.34 -9.36
CA GLY A 742 32.83 42.00 -10.14
C GLY A 742 33.90 41.26 -9.32
N GLN A 743 33.51 40.58 -8.24
CA GLN A 743 34.41 39.86 -7.33
C GLN A 743 34.54 38.37 -7.66
N PHE A 744 33.62 37.84 -8.46
CA PHE A 744 33.56 36.46 -8.90
C PHE A 744 32.91 36.39 -10.29
N ALA A 745 33.06 35.29 -11.03
CA ALA A 745 32.46 35.14 -12.34
C ALA A 745 32.04 33.69 -12.66
N VAL A 746 30.98 33.53 -13.44
CA VAL A 746 30.54 32.23 -13.99
C VAL A 746 30.63 32.30 -15.52
N TYR A 747 31.32 31.36 -16.14
CA TYR A 747 31.59 31.35 -17.57
C TYR A 747 30.87 30.17 -18.24
N PRO A 748 29.96 30.42 -19.19
CA PRO A 748 29.33 29.37 -19.96
C PRO A 748 30.26 28.95 -21.10
N VAL A 749 30.54 27.64 -21.20
CA VAL A 749 31.34 27.09 -22.31
C VAL A 749 30.54 26.04 -23.07
N SER A 750 30.61 26.10 -24.39
CA SER A 750 29.98 25.16 -25.31
C SER A 750 30.98 24.18 -25.91
N THR A 751 32.26 24.55 -25.96
CA THR A 751 33.33 23.70 -26.51
C THR A 751 34.57 23.72 -25.64
N VAL A 752 35.40 22.68 -25.78
CA VAL A 752 36.72 22.58 -25.14
C VAL A 752 37.62 23.75 -25.54
N ASP A 753 37.54 24.21 -26.80
CA ASP A 753 38.36 25.32 -27.30
C ASP A 753 38.06 26.64 -26.57
N GLU A 754 36.80 26.91 -26.24
CA GLU A 754 36.41 28.08 -25.45
C GLU A 754 36.97 28.03 -24.02
N GLY A 755 36.85 26.88 -23.36
CA GLY A 755 37.32 26.71 -21.98
C GLY A 755 38.84 26.75 -21.87
N ILE A 756 39.56 26.02 -22.73
CA ILE A 756 41.03 25.99 -22.65
C ILE A 756 41.66 27.35 -22.95
N ALA A 757 41.03 28.15 -23.82
CA ALA A 757 41.49 29.49 -24.11
C ALA A 757 41.35 30.44 -22.91
N LEU A 758 40.26 30.31 -22.15
CA LEU A 758 40.06 31.08 -20.92
C LEU A 758 41.04 30.66 -19.82
N LEU A 759 41.23 29.34 -19.64
CA LEU A 759 42.06 28.75 -18.59
C LEU A 759 43.56 29.06 -18.75
N THR A 760 44.04 29.14 -20.00
CA THR A 760 45.46 29.41 -20.31
C THR A 760 45.73 30.87 -20.70
N GLY A 761 44.71 31.61 -21.13
CA GLY A 761 44.85 32.93 -21.73
C GLY A 761 45.41 32.92 -23.17
N ILE A 762 45.58 31.75 -23.77
CA ILE A 762 46.09 31.57 -25.14
C ILE A 762 44.96 31.08 -26.04
N ALA A 763 44.86 31.57 -27.28
CA ALA A 763 43.83 31.09 -28.20
C ALA A 763 43.95 29.58 -28.46
N ALA A 764 42.83 28.87 -28.48
CA ALA A 764 42.81 27.44 -28.77
C ALA A 764 43.35 27.12 -30.18
N GLY A 765 42.96 27.90 -31.18
CA GLY A 765 43.37 27.76 -32.57
C GLY A 765 42.48 26.77 -33.34
N GLU A 766 42.13 27.13 -34.58
CA GLU A 766 41.36 26.30 -35.50
C GLU A 766 42.24 25.86 -36.66
N ARG A 767 41.96 24.71 -37.27
CA ARG A 767 42.69 24.28 -38.47
C ARG A 767 42.37 25.23 -39.62
N ASP A 768 43.40 25.62 -40.37
CA ASP A 768 43.24 26.38 -41.61
C ASP A 768 42.84 25.48 -42.80
N ASP A 769 42.71 26.07 -43.99
CA ASP A 769 42.37 25.35 -45.23
C ASP A 769 43.45 24.31 -45.63
N ASN A 770 44.66 24.40 -45.09
CA ASN A 770 45.74 23.42 -45.28
C ASN A 770 45.72 22.31 -44.22
N GLY A 771 44.76 22.36 -43.30
CA GLY A 771 44.62 21.41 -42.21
C GLY A 771 45.62 21.63 -41.07
N LEU A 772 46.24 22.80 -40.93
CA LEU A 772 47.23 23.08 -39.88
C LEU A 772 46.66 23.99 -38.79
N PHE A 773 47.00 23.71 -37.52
CA PHE A 773 46.72 24.64 -36.43
C PHE A 773 47.77 25.76 -36.37
N PRO A 774 47.42 26.98 -35.90
CA PRO A 774 48.41 28.03 -35.67
C PRO A 774 49.47 27.60 -34.64
N GLU A 775 50.75 27.80 -34.94
CA GLU A 775 51.88 27.27 -34.13
C GLU A 775 51.84 27.69 -32.65
N ASN A 776 51.42 28.92 -32.37
CA ASN A 776 51.36 29.47 -31.01
C ASN A 776 50.00 29.28 -30.32
N SER A 777 49.09 28.52 -30.92
CA SER A 777 47.79 28.18 -30.33
C SER A 777 47.89 26.93 -29.45
N VAL A 778 46.94 26.75 -28.54
CA VAL A 778 46.93 25.55 -27.67
C VAL A 778 46.90 24.27 -28.53
N ASN A 779 46.01 24.21 -29.52
CA ASN A 779 45.84 23.05 -30.38
C ASN A 779 47.09 22.78 -31.23
N GLY A 780 47.76 23.83 -31.72
CA GLY A 780 49.04 23.69 -32.44
C GLY A 780 50.16 23.13 -31.57
N LEU A 781 50.27 23.59 -30.32
CA LEU A 781 51.26 23.08 -29.36
C LEU A 781 51.01 21.63 -28.97
N VAL A 782 49.74 21.24 -28.78
CA VAL A 782 49.36 19.84 -28.50
C VAL A 782 49.72 18.94 -29.68
N GLU A 783 49.32 19.30 -30.90
CA GLU A 783 49.63 18.54 -32.11
C GLU A 783 51.15 18.39 -32.31
N ALA A 784 51.91 19.49 -32.20
CA ALA A 784 53.36 19.45 -32.32
C ALA A 784 54.02 18.54 -31.28
N SER A 785 53.49 18.50 -30.05
CA SER A 785 53.98 17.63 -28.98
C SER A 785 53.75 16.14 -29.30
N LEU A 786 52.57 15.80 -29.83
CA LEU A 786 52.20 14.43 -30.22
C LEU A 786 52.96 13.96 -31.46
N ILE A 787 53.11 14.80 -32.48
CA ILE A 787 53.93 14.49 -33.67
C ILE A 787 55.39 14.23 -33.25
N ARG A 788 55.97 15.10 -32.42
CA ARG A 788 57.33 14.91 -31.88
C ARG A 788 57.47 13.60 -31.10
N PHE A 789 56.45 13.20 -30.36
CA PHE A 789 56.47 11.89 -29.69
C PHE A 789 56.48 10.75 -30.71
N SER A 790 55.64 10.80 -31.73
CA SER A 790 55.59 9.75 -32.77
C SER A 790 56.89 9.65 -33.59
N GLU A 791 57.47 10.77 -34.00
CA GLU A 791 58.78 10.79 -34.67
C GLU A 791 59.89 10.22 -33.78
N ARG A 792 59.88 10.57 -32.48
CA ARG A 792 60.86 10.04 -31.53
C ARG A 792 60.69 8.54 -31.32
N MET A 793 59.46 8.05 -31.22
CA MET A 793 59.16 6.62 -31.09
C MET A 793 59.67 5.84 -32.31
N GLN A 794 59.38 6.33 -33.52
CA GLN A 794 59.89 5.74 -34.77
C GLN A 794 61.42 5.68 -34.78
N SER A 795 62.09 6.77 -34.40
CA SER A 795 63.57 6.78 -34.34
C SER A 795 64.13 5.79 -33.32
N LEU A 796 63.43 5.54 -32.21
CA LEU A 796 63.84 4.56 -31.19
C LEU A 796 63.60 3.12 -31.65
N ASP A 797 62.49 2.87 -32.35
CA ASP A 797 62.17 1.57 -32.92
C ASP A 797 63.15 1.21 -34.06
N GLU A 798 63.48 2.17 -34.94
CA GLU A 798 64.51 1.99 -35.98
C GLU A 798 65.89 1.70 -35.38
N ALA A 799 66.26 2.38 -34.29
CA ALA A 799 67.52 2.15 -33.59
C ALA A 799 67.56 0.82 -32.81
N ALA A 800 66.41 0.22 -32.50
CA ALA A 800 66.30 -1.04 -31.76
C ALA A 800 66.37 -2.29 -32.66
N ILE A 801 66.32 -2.15 -33.99
CA ILE A 801 66.53 -3.25 -34.94
C ILE A 801 68.02 -3.59 -34.95
N PRO A 802 68.47 -4.78 -34.48
CA PRO A 802 69.87 -5.13 -34.57
C PRO A 802 70.27 -5.21 -36.04
N ALA A 803 71.37 -4.57 -36.41
CA ALA A 803 71.99 -4.78 -37.70
C ALA A 803 72.20 -6.29 -37.89
N LYS A 804 71.44 -6.91 -38.81
CA LYS A 804 71.76 -8.24 -39.31
C LYS A 804 73.13 -8.11 -39.98
N GLY A 805 74.17 -8.44 -39.22
CA GLY A 805 75.49 -8.73 -39.75
C GLY A 805 75.38 -9.95 -40.64
N GLU A 806 75.60 -9.73 -41.93
CA GLU A 806 76.15 -10.71 -42.84
C GLU A 806 77.46 -11.26 -42.22
N ASP A 807 77.55 -12.58 -42.10
CA ASP A 807 78.83 -13.29 -42.21
C ASP A 807 78.55 -14.55 -43.05
N GLN A 808 78.89 -14.43 -44.34
CA GLN A 808 79.31 -15.51 -45.21
C GLN A 808 80.83 -15.64 -45.12
#